data_AF-A0A2J5HTG7-F1
#
_entry.id   AF-A0A2J5HTG7-F1
#
_cell.length_a   1.000
_cell.length_b   1.000
_cell.length_c   1.000
_cell.angle_alpha   90.00
_cell.angle_beta   90.00
_cell.angle_gamma   90.00
#
_symmetry.space_group_name_H-M   'P 1'
#
loop_
_entity.id
_entity.type
_entity.pdbx_description
1 polymer ?
#
loop_
_entity_poly.entity_id
_entity_poly.type
_entity_poly.pdbx_seq_one_letter_code
_entity_poly.pdbx_strand_id
1 'polypeptide(L)'
;MKSSTDRRASPDGLLSPYPTVPGRYELAEYPTTAVRQSNNHNRSYDGNASSHVSDKSPDAQEQSYPLRRFTLRALVLVTVPPLLTAYFILINWVYMVPDPDMSKYGHRNGELVFYSWWILGVFGLGLSKYGLVGVEAAMLHDRFWHADNTTSLMMHSEHSWSGFGGWIRCFNMLIRRRKIPAQRLWWVLSLITLAVTIALPLSGLSMELFDGATTILTVHQPTDRGFVVWQSGAGVNLPGVGIAYTPPGVDRSEYHYLEEFPNSLSVEQDVPDLFLTPQAESPVSGTIWGLRLSYNCSIVHDASELTILPRKGQFHAVNNDTAFTRLESGLAPDPTEWIDVYNTTMKNLLAYVEFGKSGNTTRDSYLDVDRFAEDGTITDPQILEIVVWQMLVREPSMRAVPLDMFNHGIADPIAGLGSPITESKHANETFLAIEPKPNQEKASPLHRHLDLPKTIEVASPIGVRCQSASTLGSARVDPSDSSFHDFTRVPPEPGTYSFGNRRHRTEPFGYGPVDFLRPTDDRPHVFHSLLQSVNSYPQRVLENGSFYNHYFQSSQLLSSTMRAYAVDALQVMYDGIYTFDNTRVGENLTASRPGKVLGPGDVPPHAPAVLFGVWAVGCVSLGVWYGFRLRWAETLDGYGFLRFDMSLRGG
;
A
#
# COMPACT_ATOMS: atom_id res chain seq x y z
N MET A 1 -37.24 14.86 40.76
CA MET A 1 -38.67 14.49 40.86
C MET A 1 -38.82 13.03 40.45
N LYS A 2 -39.45 12.22 41.30
CA LYS A 2 -39.73 10.78 41.13
C LYS A 2 -40.97 10.55 40.26
N SER A 3 -41.06 9.31 39.76
CA SER A 3 -42.26 8.53 39.36
C SER A 3 -42.49 8.44 37.84
N SER A 4 -42.15 7.34 37.17
CA SER A 4 -42.72 5.97 37.20
C SER A 4 -44.10 5.86 36.54
N THR A 5 -44.15 5.16 35.40
CA THR A 5 -45.19 4.15 35.14
C THR A 5 -44.63 3.01 34.28
N ASP A 6 -44.56 1.83 34.90
CA ASP A 6 -44.35 0.52 34.30
C ASP A 6 -45.47 0.11 33.34
N ARG A 7 -45.13 -0.66 32.30
CA ARG A 7 -45.94 -1.80 31.85
C ARG A 7 -45.05 -2.99 31.51
N ARG A 8 -45.28 -4.08 32.25
CA ARG A 8 -44.79 -5.45 32.03
C ARG A 8 -45.26 -6.02 30.70
N ALA A 9 -44.36 -6.70 30.00
CA ALA A 9 -44.61 -8.00 29.37
C ALA A 9 -43.27 -8.71 29.14
N SER A 10 -43.18 -9.96 29.58
CA SER A 10 -42.08 -10.93 29.39
C SER A 10 -42.74 -12.32 29.55
N PRO A 11 -42.15 -13.42 29.10
CA PRO A 11 -41.15 -13.65 28.04
C PRO A 11 -41.74 -14.57 26.94
N ASP A 12 -41.03 -14.79 25.82
CA ASP A 12 -40.92 -16.10 25.14
C ASP A 12 -40.18 -15.93 23.80
N GLY A 13 -39.22 -16.81 23.53
CA GLY A 13 -38.69 -17.04 22.18
C GLY A 13 -37.28 -16.57 21.86
N LEU A 14 -36.27 -16.96 22.64
CA LEU A 14 -34.87 -17.00 22.18
C LEU A 14 -34.59 -18.38 21.58
N LEU A 15 -34.44 -18.47 20.27
CA LEU A 15 -33.88 -19.64 19.57
C LEU A 15 -32.70 -19.20 18.71
N SER A 16 -31.51 -19.56 19.21
CA SER A 16 -30.24 -19.63 18.49
C SER A 16 -30.23 -20.84 17.56
N PRO A 17 -29.53 -20.78 16.41
CA PRO A 17 -29.05 -21.98 15.74
C PRO A 17 -27.52 -21.99 15.70
N TYR A 18 -26.90 -22.60 16.73
CA TYR A 18 -25.65 -23.33 16.56
C TYR A 18 -26.00 -24.82 16.39
N PRO A 19 -25.46 -25.54 15.39
CA PRO A 19 -25.64 -26.98 15.32
C PRO A 19 -24.70 -27.68 16.32
N THR A 20 -25.31 -28.33 17.31
CA THR A 20 -24.65 -29.24 18.26
C THR A 20 -24.48 -30.64 17.66
N VAL A 21 -23.29 -31.18 17.88
CA VAL A 21 -22.86 -32.56 17.67
C VAL A 21 -23.67 -33.53 18.54
N PRO A 22 -24.13 -34.68 18.01
CA PRO A 22 -24.45 -35.83 18.84
C PRO A 22 -23.45 -36.97 18.60
N GLY A 23 -22.72 -37.33 19.66
CA GLY A 23 -22.09 -38.63 19.77
C GLY A 23 -23.03 -39.61 20.47
N ARG A 24 -23.36 -40.73 19.81
CA ARG A 24 -23.52 -42.00 20.51
C ARG A 24 -23.25 -43.18 19.60
N TYR A 25 -22.47 -44.06 20.19
CA TYR A 25 -21.81 -45.29 19.79
C TYR A 25 -22.82 -46.38 19.43
N GLU A 26 -22.66 -46.98 18.24
CA GLU A 26 -23.13 -48.33 17.94
C GLU A 26 -22.07 -49.08 17.13
N LEU A 27 -21.77 -50.29 17.62
CA LEU A 27 -20.79 -51.23 17.10
C LEU A 27 -21.28 -51.82 15.77
N ALA A 28 -20.42 -51.83 14.75
CA ALA A 28 -20.63 -52.62 13.54
C ALA A 28 -19.40 -53.49 13.28
N GLU A 29 -19.67 -54.77 13.13
CA GLU A 29 -18.75 -55.89 12.99
C GLU A 29 -17.96 -55.86 11.67
N TYR A 30 -16.74 -56.41 11.75
CA TYR A 30 -15.84 -56.68 10.64
C TYR A 30 -16.37 -57.77 9.69
N PRO A 31 -16.16 -57.63 8.37
CA PRO A 31 -16.01 -58.77 7.49
C PRO A 31 -14.52 -59.02 7.20
N THR A 32 -14.06 -60.17 7.66
CA THR A 32 -12.77 -60.80 7.33
C THR A 32 -12.76 -61.28 5.88
N THR A 33 -11.81 -60.80 5.09
CA THR A 33 -11.49 -61.37 3.77
C THR A 33 -10.30 -62.32 3.92
N ALA A 34 -10.60 -63.61 4.04
CA ALA A 34 -9.64 -64.69 3.99
C ALA A 34 -9.25 -65.00 2.53
N VAL A 35 -7.97 -64.88 2.24
CA VAL A 35 -7.36 -65.31 0.99
C VAL A 35 -7.25 -66.84 0.99
N ARG A 36 -7.85 -67.43 -0.04
CA ARG A 36 -7.92 -68.85 -0.35
C ARG A 36 -6.62 -69.29 -1.05
N GLN A 37 -5.74 -70.01 -0.36
CA GLN A 37 -4.66 -70.76 -1.00
C GLN A 37 -5.12 -72.20 -1.27
N SER A 38 -5.05 -72.56 -2.54
CA SER A 38 -5.32 -73.89 -3.09
C SER A 38 -4.09 -74.77 -2.90
N ASN A 39 -4.24 -75.84 -2.12
CA ASN A 39 -3.33 -76.99 -2.08
C ASN A 39 -3.48 -77.84 -3.33
N ASN A 40 -2.35 -78.24 -3.93
CA ASN A 40 -2.18 -79.52 -4.60
C ASN A 40 -0.71 -79.74 -4.99
N HIS A 41 0.02 -80.59 -4.26
CA HIS A 41 0.49 -81.88 -4.80
C HIS A 41 1.33 -82.68 -3.80
N ASN A 42 1.04 -83.99 -3.80
CA ASN A 42 1.64 -85.09 -3.06
C ASN A 42 3.09 -85.39 -3.45
N ARG A 43 3.90 -85.83 -2.49
CA ARG A 43 4.71 -87.09 -2.51
C ARG A 43 5.47 -87.21 -1.19
N SER A 44 5.06 -88.15 -0.35
CA SER A 44 5.66 -89.48 -0.15
C SER A 44 7.00 -89.45 0.59
N TYR A 45 6.94 -89.77 1.88
CA TYR A 45 8.05 -90.21 2.69
C TYR A 45 8.38 -91.67 2.35
N ASP A 46 9.64 -91.96 2.05
CA ASP A 46 10.24 -93.28 2.22
C ASP A 46 11.61 -93.11 2.88
N GLY A 47 11.88 -94.00 3.84
CA GLY A 47 12.96 -93.88 4.80
C GLY A 47 14.30 -94.51 4.39
N ASN A 48 15.23 -94.38 5.34
CA ASN A 48 16.48 -95.12 5.53
C ASN A 48 17.50 -95.19 4.38
N ALA A 49 18.64 -94.51 4.57
CA ALA A 49 19.94 -95.15 4.54
C ALA A 49 21.00 -94.29 5.24
N SER A 50 21.91 -95.00 5.90
CA SER A 50 22.95 -94.61 6.83
C SER A 50 24.21 -93.98 6.22
N SER A 51 25.01 -93.38 7.13
CA SER A 51 26.48 -93.25 7.12
C SER A 51 27.16 -92.38 6.05
N HIS A 52 27.69 -91.22 6.46
CA HIS A 52 29.11 -91.13 6.84
C HIS A 52 29.43 -89.74 7.41
N VAL A 53 29.99 -89.75 8.62
CA VAL A 53 30.77 -88.64 9.18
C VAL A 53 32.11 -88.59 8.44
N SER A 54 32.46 -87.42 7.90
CA SER A 54 33.86 -87.00 7.78
C SER A 54 33.91 -85.49 7.95
N ASP A 55 34.14 -85.16 9.21
CA ASP A 55 34.82 -84.01 9.78
C ASP A 55 35.78 -83.29 8.80
N LYS A 56 35.55 -81.98 8.61
CA LYS A 56 36.56 -80.96 8.30
C LYS A 56 35.95 -79.56 8.48
N SER A 57 36.36 -78.90 9.55
CA SER A 57 36.23 -77.45 9.79
C SER A 57 37.62 -76.81 9.59
N PRO A 58 37.77 -75.48 9.51
CA PRO A 58 37.48 -74.62 8.37
C PRO A 58 38.74 -73.83 7.94
N ASP A 59 39.02 -73.72 6.64
CA ASP A 59 39.99 -72.72 6.17
C ASP A 59 39.27 -71.38 5.95
N ALA A 60 39.68 -70.39 6.75
CA ALA A 60 39.25 -69.01 6.65
C ALA A 60 39.65 -68.42 5.29
N GLN A 61 38.72 -68.42 4.34
CA GLN A 61 38.78 -67.52 3.18
C GLN A 61 38.39 -66.11 3.63
N GLU A 62 39.36 -65.19 3.63
CA GLU A 62 39.09 -63.75 3.61
C GLU A 62 38.21 -63.42 2.40
N GLN A 63 36.90 -63.25 2.64
CA GLN A 63 35.97 -62.76 1.63
C GLN A 63 36.25 -61.29 1.33
N SER A 64 37.13 -61.01 0.37
CA SER A 64 37.28 -59.67 -0.21
C SER A 64 36.07 -59.33 -1.07
N TYR A 65 35.18 -58.45 -0.57
CA TYR A 65 33.97 -58.03 -1.28
C TYR A 65 34.26 -56.96 -2.35
N PRO A 66 33.59 -56.99 -3.52
CA PRO A 66 33.84 -56.03 -4.59
C PRO A 66 33.27 -54.64 -4.29
N LEU A 67 34.11 -53.60 -4.42
CA LEU A 67 33.74 -52.19 -4.30
C LEU A 67 32.97 -51.71 -5.57
N ARG A 68 31.86 -50.99 -5.41
CA ARG A 68 31.08 -50.40 -6.53
C ARG A 68 31.00 -48.87 -6.43
N ARG A 69 30.80 -48.19 -7.57
CA ARG A 69 30.52 -46.75 -7.66
C ARG A 69 29.03 -46.51 -7.80
N PHE A 70 28.52 -45.47 -7.14
CA PHE A 70 27.11 -45.07 -7.18
C PHE A 70 27.00 -43.60 -7.60
N THR A 71 27.32 -43.32 -8.85
CA THR A 71 27.47 -41.97 -9.41
C THR A 71 26.16 -41.17 -9.42
N LEU A 72 25.01 -41.83 -9.59
CA LEU A 72 23.70 -41.17 -9.62
C LEU A 72 23.36 -40.46 -8.29
N ARG A 73 23.63 -41.11 -7.15
CA ARG A 73 23.42 -40.50 -5.81
C ARG A 73 24.31 -39.29 -5.58
N ALA A 74 25.57 -39.38 -6.01
CA ALA A 74 26.53 -38.29 -5.89
C ALA A 74 26.12 -37.09 -6.77
N LEU A 75 25.67 -37.36 -8.00
CA LEU A 75 25.18 -36.33 -8.91
C LEU A 75 23.94 -35.64 -8.34
N VAL A 76 22.95 -36.39 -7.85
CA VAL A 76 21.74 -35.84 -7.21
C VAL A 76 22.10 -34.95 -6.01
N LEU A 77 23.06 -35.36 -5.17
CA LEU A 77 23.48 -34.59 -4.00
C LEU A 77 24.20 -33.28 -4.37
N VAL A 78 24.96 -33.27 -5.47
CA VAL A 78 25.73 -32.10 -5.91
C VAL A 78 24.85 -31.13 -6.71
N THR A 79 23.81 -31.60 -7.41
CA THR A 79 22.99 -30.74 -8.27
C THR A 79 21.73 -30.21 -7.61
N VAL A 80 20.98 -31.05 -6.88
CA VAL A 80 19.64 -30.68 -6.37
C VAL A 80 19.70 -29.57 -5.31
N PRO A 81 20.56 -29.63 -4.27
CA PRO A 81 20.61 -28.59 -3.23
C PRO A 81 20.99 -27.19 -3.75
N PRO A 82 22.00 -27.03 -4.63
CA PRO A 82 22.29 -25.73 -5.23
C PRO A 82 21.16 -25.20 -6.12
N LEU A 83 20.52 -26.06 -6.93
CA LEU A 83 19.41 -25.64 -7.79
C LEU A 83 18.23 -25.12 -6.98
N LEU A 84 17.88 -25.77 -5.87
CA LEU A 84 16.80 -25.32 -4.99
C LEU A 84 17.15 -24.01 -4.27
N THR A 85 18.40 -23.87 -3.84
CA THR A 85 18.88 -22.63 -3.22
C THR A 85 18.84 -21.47 -4.22
N ALA A 86 19.29 -21.70 -5.45
CA ALA A 86 19.23 -20.71 -6.52
C ALA A 86 17.78 -20.34 -6.87
N TYR A 87 16.88 -21.31 -6.91
CA TYR A 87 15.46 -21.07 -7.16
C TYR A 87 14.84 -20.20 -6.05
N PHE A 88 15.14 -20.47 -4.78
CA PHE A 88 14.69 -19.63 -3.66
C PHE A 88 15.23 -18.20 -3.75
N ILE A 89 16.52 -18.03 -4.06
CA ILE A 89 17.13 -16.71 -4.22
C ILE A 89 16.46 -15.94 -5.37
N LEU A 90 16.17 -16.62 -6.49
CA LEU A 90 15.48 -16.03 -7.63
C LEU A 90 14.04 -15.60 -7.28
N ILE A 91 13.31 -16.41 -6.50
CA ILE A 91 11.98 -16.02 -6.01
C ILE A 91 12.07 -14.73 -5.19
N ASN A 92 13.01 -14.67 -4.24
CA ASN A 92 13.20 -13.48 -3.41
C ASN A 92 13.58 -12.23 -4.23
N TRP A 93 14.46 -12.40 -5.21
CA TRP A 93 14.93 -11.28 -6.02
C TRP A 93 13.87 -10.73 -6.98
N VAL A 94 13.07 -11.61 -7.60
CA VAL A 94 12.08 -11.23 -8.61
C VAL A 94 10.72 -10.86 -8.01
N TYR A 95 10.29 -11.53 -6.94
CA TYR A 95 8.92 -11.41 -6.41
C TYR A 95 8.84 -10.71 -5.04
N MET A 96 9.97 -10.45 -4.36
CA MET A 96 9.96 -9.98 -2.97
C MET A 96 10.83 -8.74 -2.72
N VAL A 97 11.55 -8.25 -3.73
CA VAL A 97 12.20 -6.93 -3.68
C VAL A 97 11.12 -5.87 -3.93
N PRO A 98 10.97 -4.86 -3.06
CA PRO A 98 10.06 -3.74 -3.31
C PRO A 98 10.51 -3.01 -4.57
N ASP A 99 9.71 -3.06 -5.61
CA ASP A 99 9.86 -2.19 -6.77
C ASP A 99 8.97 -0.96 -6.51
N PRO A 100 9.54 0.27 -6.45
CA PRO A 100 8.74 1.47 -6.25
C PRO A 100 7.70 1.69 -7.36
N ASP A 101 7.91 1.09 -8.54
CA ASP A 101 7.02 1.24 -9.69
C ASP A 101 5.88 0.21 -9.70
N MET A 102 5.98 -0.87 -8.92
CA MET A 102 4.93 -1.89 -8.82
C MET A 102 4.13 -1.72 -7.53
N SER A 103 2.81 -1.59 -7.66
CA SER A 103 1.94 -1.62 -6.47
C SER A 103 2.10 -2.96 -5.73
N LYS A 104 1.62 -3.05 -4.49
CA LYS A 104 1.59 -4.29 -3.68
C LYS A 104 0.88 -5.49 -4.35
N TYR A 105 0.36 -5.31 -5.56
CA TYR A 105 -0.06 -6.38 -6.46
C TYR A 105 1.16 -7.17 -6.97
N GLY A 106 1.66 -8.08 -6.15
CA GLY A 106 2.61 -9.11 -6.58
C GLY A 106 2.13 -9.87 -7.83
N HIS A 107 3.11 -10.50 -8.46
CA HIS A 107 3.00 -10.98 -9.84
C HIS A 107 1.85 -11.98 -10.09
N ARG A 108 1.24 -11.94 -11.28
CA ARG A 108 0.12 -12.83 -11.71
C ARG A 108 0.42 -14.34 -11.60
N ASN A 109 1.71 -14.72 -11.64
CA ASN A 109 2.16 -16.11 -11.50
C ASN A 109 2.54 -16.49 -10.06
N GLY A 110 2.34 -15.60 -9.09
CA GLY A 110 2.74 -15.78 -7.70
C GLY A 110 2.18 -17.05 -7.06
N GLU A 111 0.93 -17.41 -7.40
CA GLU A 111 0.30 -18.65 -6.94
C GLU A 111 1.04 -19.89 -7.44
N LEU A 112 1.37 -19.95 -8.74
CA LEU A 112 2.13 -21.06 -9.31
C LEU A 112 3.54 -21.15 -8.74
N VAL A 113 4.20 -20.00 -8.55
CA VAL A 113 5.54 -19.92 -7.95
C VAL A 113 5.50 -20.44 -6.51
N PHE A 114 4.53 -20.00 -5.70
CA PHE A 114 4.34 -20.46 -4.33
C PHE A 114 4.16 -21.98 -4.24
N TYR A 115 3.23 -22.55 -5.03
CA TYR A 115 2.99 -23.99 -5.01
C TYR A 115 4.16 -24.79 -5.59
N SER A 116 4.83 -24.29 -6.63
CA SER A 116 6.01 -24.95 -7.19
C SER A 116 7.16 -24.99 -6.18
N TRP A 117 7.38 -23.93 -5.40
CA TRP A 117 8.39 -23.87 -4.34
C TRP A 117 8.10 -24.92 -3.27
N TRP A 118 6.85 -25.02 -2.82
CA TRP A 118 6.45 -26.01 -1.83
C TRP A 118 6.71 -27.44 -2.30
N ILE A 119 6.30 -27.77 -3.53
CA ILE A 119 6.53 -29.09 -4.15
C ILE A 119 8.04 -29.38 -4.22
N LEU A 120 8.82 -28.45 -4.79
CA LEU A 120 10.26 -28.60 -4.97
C LEU A 120 11.01 -28.72 -3.64
N GLY A 121 10.60 -28.00 -2.60
CA GLY A 121 11.18 -28.08 -1.26
C GLY A 121 10.98 -29.45 -0.61
N VAL A 122 9.77 -30.02 -0.69
CA VAL A 122 9.45 -31.34 -0.13
C VAL A 122 10.23 -32.45 -0.83
N PHE A 123 10.23 -32.47 -2.17
CA PHE A 123 10.97 -33.47 -2.92
C PHE A 123 12.49 -33.28 -2.81
N GLY A 124 12.95 -32.04 -2.76
CA GLY A 124 14.34 -31.66 -2.58
C GLY A 124 14.98 -32.19 -1.30
N LEU A 125 14.25 -32.09 -0.18
CA LEU A 125 14.68 -32.67 1.10
C LEU A 125 14.89 -34.19 0.96
N GLY A 126 13.94 -34.90 0.36
CA GLY A 126 14.02 -36.34 0.13
C GLY A 126 15.20 -36.74 -0.76
N LEU A 127 15.42 -36.00 -1.86
CA LEU A 127 16.53 -36.25 -2.79
C LEU A 127 17.89 -35.97 -2.16
N SER A 128 18.02 -34.90 -1.36
CA SER A 128 19.27 -34.62 -0.65
C SER A 128 19.58 -35.68 0.40
N LYS A 129 18.58 -36.16 1.14
CA LYS A 129 18.72 -37.28 2.08
C LYS A 129 19.18 -38.54 1.35
N TYR A 130 18.57 -38.87 0.22
CA TYR A 130 18.97 -40.02 -0.61
C TYR A 130 20.46 -39.97 -1.01
N GLY A 131 20.96 -38.78 -1.33
CA GLY A 131 22.38 -38.53 -1.62
C GLY A 131 23.29 -38.63 -0.39
N LEU A 132 22.93 -37.97 0.72
CA LEU A 132 23.71 -37.92 1.96
C LEU A 132 23.88 -39.30 2.60
N VAL A 133 22.89 -40.18 2.50
CA VAL A 133 23.01 -41.58 2.93
C VAL A 133 24.11 -42.32 2.18
N GLY A 134 24.29 -42.03 0.89
CA GLY A 134 25.38 -42.62 0.10
C GLY A 134 26.75 -42.09 0.50
N VAL A 135 26.82 -40.81 0.86
CA VAL A 135 28.03 -40.17 1.40
C VAL A 135 28.39 -40.70 2.77
N GLU A 136 27.41 -40.90 3.66
CA GLU A 136 27.61 -41.50 4.99
C GLU A 136 28.33 -42.84 4.90
N ALA A 137 27.85 -43.74 4.04
CA ALA A 137 28.48 -45.05 3.82
C ALA A 137 29.92 -44.93 3.29
N ALA A 138 30.22 -43.92 2.46
CA ALA A 138 31.57 -43.66 1.96
C ALA A 138 32.50 -43.05 3.03
N MET A 139 31.96 -42.19 3.89
CA MET A 139 32.72 -41.53 4.95
C MET A 139 33.09 -42.51 6.06
N LEU A 140 32.21 -43.44 6.45
CA LEU A 140 32.49 -44.46 7.48
C LEU A 140 33.68 -45.38 7.13
N HIS A 141 34.06 -45.47 5.85
CA HIS A 141 35.27 -46.17 5.40
C HIS A 141 36.56 -45.38 5.63
N ASP A 142 36.49 -44.06 5.74
CA ASP A 142 37.66 -43.21 5.92
C ASP A 142 38.10 -43.22 7.39
N ARG A 143 39.41 -43.33 7.65
CA ARG A 143 39.98 -43.42 9.00
C ARG A 143 39.60 -42.22 9.87
N PHE A 144 39.36 -41.06 9.26
CA PHE A 144 38.97 -39.85 9.99
C PHE A 144 37.54 -39.87 10.52
N TRP A 145 36.62 -40.58 9.85
CA TRP A 145 35.18 -40.60 10.16
C TRP A 145 34.69 -41.97 10.66
N HIS A 146 35.60 -42.91 10.88
CA HIS A 146 35.31 -44.27 11.29
C HIS A 146 34.59 -44.32 12.65
N ALA A 147 33.68 -45.29 12.81
CA ALA A 147 32.93 -45.46 14.04
C ALA A 147 33.71 -46.30 15.06
N ASP A 148 34.28 -45.67 16.08
CA ASP A 148 35.15 -46.39 17.06
C ASP A 148 34.46 -47.54 17.82
N ASN A 149 33.13 -47.55 17.92
CA ASN A 149 32.37 -48.53 18.69
C ASN A 149 31.05 -48.92 18.00
N THR A 150 30.59 -50.15 18.25
CA THR A 150 29.32 -50.69 17.73
C THR A 150 28.10 -49.86 18.15
N THR A 151 28.13 -49.28 19.35
CA THR A 151 27.09 -48.36 19.83
C THR A 151 27.04 -47.05 19.04
N SER A 152 28.19 -46.59 18.54
CA SER A 152 28.27 -45.39 17.70
C SER A 152 27.82 -45.69 16.27
N LEU A 153 28.22 -46.85 15.73
CA LEU A 153 27.71 -47.34 14.44
C LEU A 153 26.18 -47.53 14.48
N MET A 154 25.63 -47.99 15.59
CA MET A 154 24.18 -48.13 15.78
C MET A 154 23.46 -46.77 15.73
N MET A 155 24.12 -45.66 16.06
CA MET A 155 23.53 -44.32 15.89
C MET A 155 23.42 -43.91 14.42
N HIS A 156 24.20 -44.50 13.52
CA HIS A 156 24.08 -44.28 12.08
C HIS A 156 23.00 -45.17 11.44
N SER A 157 22.53 -46.21 12.14
CA SER A 157 21.44 -47.05 11.64
C SER A 157 20.14 -46.25 11.45
N GLU A 158 19.37 -46.65 10.44
CA GLU A 158 18.11 -46.01 10.02
C GLU A 158 18.22 -44.50 9.70
N HIS A 159 19.43 -43.98 9.48
CA HIS A 159 19.69 -42.56 9.18
C HIS A 159 19.19 -41.61 10.28
N SER A 160 19.44 -41.96 11.54
CA SER A 160 18.93 -41.21 12.69
C SER A 160 19.34 -39.72 12.73
N TRP A 161 20.46 -39.34 12.09
CA TRP A 161 20.91 -37.95 11.93
C TRP A 161 20.00 -37.09 11.03
N SER A 162 19.09 -37.71 10.27
CA SER A 162 18.21 -37.02 9.33
C SER A 162 16.78 -36.80 9.84
N GLY A 163 16.46 -37.24 11.06
CA GLY A 163 15.09 -37.25 11.56
C GLY A 163 14.94 -36.78 13.00
N PHE A 164 13.77 -36.21 13.30
CA PHE A 164 13.42 -35.69 14.64
C PHE A 164 13.61 -36.72 15.75
N GLY A 165 13.30 -38.00 15.50
CA GLY A 165 13.48 -39.07 16.49
C GLY A 165 14.92 -39.23 16.97
N GLY A 166 15.91 -39.13 16.06
CA GLY A 166 17.33 -39.21 16.41
C GLY A 166 17.81 -37.95 17.16
N TRP A 167 17.38 -36.78 16.69
CA TRP A 167 17.71 -35.49 17.33
C TRP A 167 17.15 -35.39 18.75
N ILE A 168 15.87 -35.74 18.96
CA ILE A 168 15.23 -35.72 20.28
C ILE A 168 15.90 -36.72 21.23
N ARG A 169 16.31 -37.89 20.75
CA ARG A 169 17.06 -38.86 21.57
C ARG A 169 18.41 -38.29 22.01
N CYS A 170 19.20 -37.71 21.10
CA CYS A 170 20.47 -37.06 21.43
C CYS A 170 20.27 -35.88 22.38
N PHE A 171 19.27 -35.03 22.13
CA PHE A 171 18.94 -33.89 22.97
C PHE A 171 18.50 -34.30 24.38
N ASN A 172 17.66 -35.33 24.50
CA ASN A 172 17.27 -35.88 25.79
C ASN A 172 18.46 -36.49 26.54
N MET A 173 19.41 -37.12 25.85
CA MET A 173 20.64 -37.61 26.47
C MET A 173 21.54 -36.45 26.94
N LEU A 174 21.60 -35.36 26.17
CA LEU A 174 22.32 -34.12 26.53
C LEU A 174 21.71 -33.47 27.79
N ILE A 175 20.38 -33.30 27.83
CA ILE A 175 19.67 -32.75 29.01
C ILE A 175 19.87 -33.64 30.24
N ARG A 176 19.79 -34.96 30.07
CA ARG A 176 19.99 -35.93 31.15
C ARG A 176 21.46 -36.15 31.51
N ARG A 177 22.39 -35.36 30.95
CA ARG A 177 23.85 -35.45 31.14
C ARG A 177 24.41 -36.87 30.97
N ARG A 178 23.83 -37.66 30.07
CA ARG A 178 24.30 -39.02 29.73
C ARG A 178 25.38 -38.94 28.67
N LYS A 179 26.26 -39.94 28.63
CA LYS A 179 27.27 -40.07 27.55
C LYS A 179 26.53 -40.22 26.21
N ILE A 180 26.83 -39.33 25.26
CA ILE A 180 26.24 -39.32 23.93
C ILE A 180 27.11 -40.21 23.02
N PRO A 181 26.57 -41.28 22.42
CA PRO A 181 27.32 -42.16 21.52
C PRO A 181 27.53 -41.59 20.11
N ALA A 182 26.98 -40.40 19.81
CA ALA A 182 27.11 -39.73 18.52
C ALA A 182 28.51 -39.11 18.33
N GLN A 183 29.14 -39.46 17.21
CA GLN A 183 30.49 -39.01 16.84
C GLN A 183 30.45 -37.86 15.81
N ARG A 184 31.64 -37.38 15.40
CA ARG A 184 31.82 -36.21 14.52
C ARG A 184 30.98 -36.28 13.24
N LEU A 185 30.93 -37.45 12.59
CA LEU A 185 30.17 -37.66 11.36
C LEU A 185 28.68 -37.42 11.57
N TRP A 186 28.12 -37.95 12.65
CA TRP A 186 26.71 -37.80 12.99
C TRP A 186 26.36 -36.32 13.18
N TRP A 187 27.20 -35.54 13.87
CA TRP A 187 26.97 -34.10 14.08
C TRP A 187 27.04 -33.29 12.78
N VAL A 188 27.98 -33.59 11.89
CA VAL A 188 28.09 -32.89 10.60
C VAL A 188 26.87 -33.16 9.72
N LEU A 189 26.48 -34.43 9.58
CA LEU A 189 25.31 -34.82 8.79
C LEU A 189 24.02 -34.27 9.42
N SER A 190 23.93 -34.29 10.75
CA SER A 190 22.80 -33.73 11.50
C SER A 190 22.70 -32.21 11.37
N LEU A 191 23.82 -31.49 11.32
CA LEU A 191 23.81 -30.02 11.15
C LEU A 191 23.31 -29.64 9.75
N ILE A 192 23.78 -30.34 8.71
CA ILE A 192 23.39 -30.09 7.32
C ILE A 192 21.89 -30.37 7.12
N THR A 193 21.35 -31.46 7.69
CA THR A 193 19.91 -31.77 7.63
C THR A 193 19.05 -30.88 8.48
N LEU A 194 19.53 -30.48 9.67
CA LEU A 194 18.83 -29.54 10.53
C LEU A 194 18.67 -28.17 9.85
N ALA A 195 19.72 -27.68 9.17
CA ALA A 195 19.70 -26.41 8.46
C ALA A 195 18.54 -26.34 7.45
N VAL A 196 18.38 -27.35 6.58
CA VAL A 196 17.29 -27.38 5.60
C VAL A 196 15.92 -27.64 6.24
N THR A 197 15.87 -28.41 7.34
CA THR A 197 14.61 -28.70 8.06
C THR A 197 14.05 -27.45 8.75
N ILE A 198 14.91 -26.51 9.13
CA ILE A 198 14.52 -25.19 9.66
C ILE A 198 14.27 -24.21 8.50
N ALA A 199 15.10 -24.24 7.45
CA ALA A 199 14.99 -23.32 6.31
C ALA A 199 13.67 -23.47 5.56
N LEU A 200 13.18 -24.70 5.33
CA LEU A 200 11.94 -24.96 4.59
C LEU A 200 10.70 -24.29 5.24
N PRO A 201 10.37 -24.52 6.53
CA PRO A 201 9.26 -23.84 7.16
C PRO A 201 9.46 -22.33 7.27
N LEU A 202 10.68 -21.85 7.56
CA LEU A 202 10.98 -20.41 7.56
C LEU A 202 10.79 -19.76 6.18
N SER A 203 11.12 -20.47 5.10
CA SER A 203 10.92 -20.00 3.73
C SER A 203 9.44 -19.84 3.38
N GLY A 204 8.58 -20.70 3.94
CA GLY A 204 7.14 -20.56 3.82
C GLY A 204 6.60 -19.38 4.64
N LEU A 205 7.21 -19.05 5.77
CA LEU A 205 6.84 -17.87 6.57
C LEU A 205 7.37 -16.55 5.98
N SER A 206 8.40 -16.61 5.14
CA SER A 206 8.87 -15.43 4.40
C SER A 206 7.98 -15.08 3.20
N MET A 207 7.09 -15.98 2.77
CA MET A 207 6.23 -15.85 1.57
C MET A 207 4.75 -15.94 1.95
N GLU A 208 3.94 -14.97 1.55
CA GLU A 208 2.49 -14.98 1.82
C GLU A 208 1.66 -14.82 0.55
N LEU A 209 0.51 -15.50 0.49
CA LEU A 209 -0.49 -15.34 -0.57
C LEU A 209 -1.59 -14.39 -0.08
N PHE A 210 -1.62 -13.18 -0.61
CA PHE A 210 -2.64 -12.18 -0.35
C PHE A 210 -3.85 -12.40 -1.27
N ASP A 211 -5.06 -12.22 -0.73
CA ASP A 211 -6.30 -12.27 -1.50
C ASP A 211 -6.56 -10.92 -2.16
N GLY A 212 -6.56 -10.88 -3.51
CA GLY A 212 -6.86 -9.70 -4.32
C GLY A 212 -8.36 -9.56 -4.57
N ALA A 213 -9.16 -9.45 -3.52
CA ALA A 213 -10.59 -9.19 -3.66
C ALA A 213 -11.04 -8.19 -2.61
N THR A 214 -11.66 -7.10 -3.04
CA THR A 214 -12.36 -6.23 -2.12
C THR A 214 -13.53 -5.47 -2.75
N THR A 215 -14.49 -5.25 -1.86
CA THR A 215 -15.69 -4.44 -1.96
C THR A 215 -15.41 -3.06 -2.56
N ILE A 216 -16.02 -2.74 -3.70
CA ILE A 216 -15.88 -1.42 -4.32
C ILE A 216 -16.81 -0.43 -3.62
N LEU A 217 -16.22 0.64 -3.09
CA LEU A 217 -16.92 1.70 -2.37
C LEU A 217 -17.58 2.67 -3.35
N THR A 218 -18.85 2.97 -3.13
CA THR A 218 -19.48 4.19 -3.65
C THR A 218 -20.25 4.84 -2.50
N VAL A 219 -19.89 6.07 -2.08
CA VAL A 219 -20.53 6.72 -0.92
C VAL A 219 -20.74 8.22 -1.14
N HIS A 220 -21.78 8.72 -0.48
CA HIS A 220 -22.52 9.95 -0.71
C HIS A 220 -22.23 11.04 0.35
N GLN A 221 -22.33 12.31 -0.07
CA GLN A 221 -21.88 13.57 0.54
C GLN A 221 -22.32 13.88 2.00
N PRO A 222 -21.45 14.56 2.79
CA PRO A 222 -21.60 15.98 3.05
C PRO A 222 -20.30 16.81 2.83
N THR A 223 -20.43 17.90 2.08
CA THR A 223 -19.38 18.87 1.69
C THR A 223 -18.59 19.51 2.84
N ASP A 224 -19.12 19.51 4.07
CA ASP A 224 -18.50 20.19 5.22
C ASP A 224 -17.20 19.53 5.70
N ARG A 225 -16.98 18.24 5.39
CA ARG A 225 -15.79 17.50 5.85
C ARG A 225 -14.52 17.99 5.17
N GLY A 226 -14.57 18.20 3.86
CA GLY A 226 -13.44 18.71 3.09
C GLY A 226 -12.89 20.02 3.66
N PHE A 227 -13.76 20.97 4.02
CA PHE A 227 -13.32 22.23 4.62
C PHE A 227 -12.51 22.03 5.90
N VAL A 228 -12.96 21.15 6.79
CA VAL A 228 -12.25 20.86 8.06
C VAL A 228 -10.89 20.22 7.79
N VAL A 229 -10.82 19.28 6.84
CA VAL A 229 -9.57 18.62 6.45
C VAL A 229 -8.58 19.65 5.89
N TRP A 230 -9.04 20.49 4.95
CA TRP A 230 -8.24 21.58 4.38
C TRP A 230 -7.74 22.55 5.46
N GLN A 231 -8.65 23.07 6.29
CA GLN A 231 -8.34 24.03 7.34
C GLN A 231 -7.33 23.47 8.36
N SER A 232 -7.40 22.18 8.68
CA SER A 232 -6.52 21.55 9.66
C SER A 232 -5.08 21.34 9.18
N GLY A 233 -4.81 21.49 7.88
CA GLY A 233 -3.51 21.17 7.31
C GLY A 233 -3.18 19.66 7.37
N ALA A 234 -4.20 18.80 7.49
CA ALA A 234 -4.02 17.34 7.50
C ALA A 234 -3.56 16.80 6.13
N GLY A 235 -2.77 15.72 6.15
CA GLY A 235 -2.30 15.05 4.94
C GLY A 235 -3.43 14.54 4.05
N VAL A 236 -3.23 14.59 2.74
CA VAL A 236 -4.21 14.25 1.70
C VAL A 236 -3.91 12.88 1.09
N ASN A 237 -3.95 11.86 1.94
CA ASN A 237 -3.63 10.48 1.55
C ASN A 237 -4.84 9.79 0.92
N LEU A 238 -4.63 8.94 -0.08
CA LEU A 238 -5.71 8.11 -0.60
C LEU A 238 -6.12 7.05 0.44
N PRO A 239 -7.43 6.77 0.61
CA PRO A 239 -7.88 5.75 1.55
C PRO A 239 -7.51 4.33 1.08
N GLY A 240 -7.51 3.37 2.01
CA GLY A 240 -7.27 1.96 1.71
C GLY A 240 -5.86 1.65 1.23
N VAL A 241 -5.76 0.83 0.17
CA VAL A 241 -4.47 0.56 -0.51
C VAL A 241 -3.90 1.83 -1.14
N GLY A 242 -4.78 2.79 -1.48
CA GLY A 242 -4.44 4.14 -1.89
C GLY A 242 -3.63 4.21 -3.18
N ILE A 243 -4.13 3.61 -4.27
CA ILE A 243 -3.44 3.67 -5.57
C ILE A 243 -4.05 4.80 -6.42
N ALA A 244 -3.21 5.71 -6.88
CA ALA A 244 -3.51 6.67 -7.95
C ALA A 244 -2.98 6.10 -9.27
N TYR A 245 -3.85 6.00 -10.29
CA TYR A 245 -3.46 5.45 -11.59
C TYR A 245 -3.01 6.54 -12.56
N THR A 246 -1.96 6.26 -13.34
CA THR A 246 -1.41 7.17 -14.36
C THR A 246 -1.56 6.58 -15.78
N PRO A 247 -1.58 7.39 -16.86
CA PRO A 247 -1.53 6.87 -18.22
C PRO A 247 -0.22 6.11 -18.50
N PRO A 248 -0.22 5.16 -19.45
CA PRO A 248 1.00 4.48 -19.87
C PRO A 248 1.96 5.49 -20.52
N GLY A 249 3.12 5.70 -19.90
CA GLY A 249 4.15 6.63 -20.38
C GLY A 249 4.43 7.82 -19.46
N VAL A 250 3.66 8.00 -18.38
CA VAL A 250 4.04 8.91 -17.31
C VAL A 250 5.06 8.23 -16.40
N ASP A 251 6.23 8.84 -16.24
CA ASP A 251 7.23 8.38 -15.28
C ASP A 251 6.79 8.78 -13.87
N ARG A 252 6.41 7.78 -13.06
CA ARG A 252 5.93 7.99 -11.69
C ARG A 252 7.04 8.44 -10.75
N SER A 253 8.30 8.14 -11.06
CA SER A 253 9.45 8.49 -10.23
C SER A 253 9.76 9.99 -10.22
N GLU A 254 9.20 10.75 -11.17
CA GLU A 254 9.29 12.23 -11.18
C GLU A 254 8.39 12.87 -10.11
N TYR A 255 7.41 12.13 -9.58
CA TYR A 255 6.39 12.62 -8.66
C TYR A 255 6.51 11.94 -7.29
N HIS A 256 7.13 12.64 -6.34
CA HIS A 256 7.43 12.09 -5.01
C HIS A 256 6.20 11.55 -4.26
N TYR A 257 5.03 12.15 -4.48
CA TYR A 257 3.77 11.74 -3.84
C TYR A 257 3.17 10.44 -4.42
N LEU A 258 3.74 9.91 -5.51
CA LEU A 258 3.36 8.65 -6.17
C LEU A 258 4.34 7.49 -5.91
N GLU A 259 5.51 7.76 -5.31
CA GLU A 259 6.58 6.77 -5.04
C GLU A 259 6.18 5.74 -3.98
N GLU A 260 5.42 6.16 -2.96
CA GLU A 260 5.05 5.31 -1.82
C GLU A 260 3.54 5.03 -1.78
N PHE A 261 3.18 3.85 -1.26
CA PHE A 261 1.79 3.43 -1.04
C PHE A 261 1.44 3.45 0.46
N PRO A 262 0.26 3.99 0.84
CA PRO A 262 -0.75 4.61 -0.01
C PRO A 262 -0.26 5.94 -0.61
N ASN A 263 -0.57 6.18 -1.88
CA ASN A 263 -0.25 7.44 -2.54
C ASN A 263 -0.98 8.59 -1.84
N SER A 264 -0.41 9.78 -1.95
CA SER A 264 -1.04 11.03 -1.53
C SER A 264 -1.32 11.90 -2.74
N LEU A 265 -2.11 12.96 -2.59
CA LEU A 265 -2.22 14.00 -3.61
C LEU A 265 -1.23 15.11 -3.31
N SER A 266 -0.65 15.68 -4.37
CA SER A 266 0.34 16.73 -4.20
C SER A 266 -0.25 18.03 -3.64
N VAL A 267 0.53 18.65 -2.75
CA VAL A 267 0.29 20.01 -2.23
C VAL A 267 1.36 21.01 -2.70
N GLU A 268 2.35 20.56 -3.47
CA GLU A 268 3.53 21.36 -3.88
C GLU A 268 3.90 21.16 -5.35
N GLN A 269 3.99 19.91 -5.82
CA GLN A 269 4.22 19.54 -7.22
C GLN A 269 2.93 19.57 -8.04
N ASP A 270 3.04 19.74 -9.34
CA ASP A 270 1.94 19.60 -10.28
C ASP A 270 1.36 18.18 -10.26
N VAL A 271 0.06 18.09 -10.55
CA VAL A 271 -0.63 16.80 -10.65
C VAL A 271 -0.92 16.51 -12.12
N PRO A 272 -0.26 15.48 -12.70
CA PRO A 272 -0.45 15.11 -14.09
C PRO A 272 -1.84 14.50 -14.27
N ASP A 273 -2.08 13.91 -15.44
CA ASP A 273 -3.29 13.12 -15.66
C ASP A 273 -3.32 11.93 -14.69
N LEU A 274 -4.22 11.98 -13.73
CA LEU A 274 -4.44 10.94 -12.74
C LEU A 274 -5.86 10.40 -12.86
N PHE A 275 -6.00 9.10 -12.68
CA PHE A 275 -7.28 8.44 -12.53
C PHE A 275 -7.43 7.90 -11.12
N LEU A 276 -8.33 8.51 -10.35
CA LEU A 276 -8.72 8.08 -9.02
C LEU A 276 -9.89 7.12 -9.12
N THR A 277 -9.71 5.90 -8.61
CA THR A 277 -10.77 4.91 -8.51
C THR A 277 -11.34 4.87 -7.09
N PRO A 278 -12.52 4.28 -6.89
CA PRO A 278 -12.87 3.70 -5.61
C PRO A 278 -11.70 2.91 -5.02
N GLN A 279 -11.43 3.14 -3.75
CA GLN A 279 -10.34 2.48 -3.04
C GLN A 279 -10.85 1.23 -2.34
N ALA A 280 -9.94 0.32 -2.02
CA ALA A 280 -10.27 -0.93 -1.37
C ALA A 280 -9.09 -1.40 -0.50
N GLU A 281 -9.29 -2.42 0.35
CA GLU A 281 -8.20 -2.92 1.21
C GLU A 281 -7.15 -3.68 0.39
N SER A 282 -7.52 -4.20 -0.78
CA SER A 282 -6.64 -4.90 -1.72
C SER A 282 -6.66 -4.24 -3.10
N PRO A 283 -5.57 -4.31 -3.91
CA PRO A 283 -5.58 -3.70 -5.23
C PRO A 283 -6.59 -4.37 -6.16
N VAL A 284 -7.21 -3.57 -7.03
CA VAL A 284 -8.28 -4.01 -7.94
C VAL A 284 -7.83 -3.82 -9.38
N SER A 285 -8.05 -4.83 -10.22
CA SER A 285 -7.77 -4.80 -11.67
C SER A 285 -9.06 -4.92 -12.49
N GLY A 286 -9.08 -4.32 -13.68
CA GLY A 286 -10.20 -4.42 -14.63
C GLY A 286 -10.86 -3.07 -14.88
N THR A 287 -12.10 -3.08 -15.37
CA THR A 287 -12.82 -1.85 -15.69
C THR A 287 -13.50 -1.30 -14.45
N ILE A 288 -13.14 -0.08 -14.07
CA ILE A 288 -13.63 0.58 -12.86
C ILE A 288 -14.05 2.01 -13.21
N TRP A 289 -15.15 2.46 -12.61
CA TRP A 289 -15.59 3.85 -12.68
C TRP A 289 -14.81 4.72 -11.68
N GLY A 290 -14.45 5.94 -12.06
CA GLY A 290 -13.67 6.85 -11.24
C GLY A 290 -13.61 8.28 -11.77
N LEU A 291 -12.72 9.08 -11.19
CA LEU A 291 -12.44 10.47 -11.55
C LEU A 291 -11.08 10.57 -12.21
N ARG A 292 -11.07 10.95 -13.49
CA ARG A 292 -9.88 11.43 -14.16
C ARG A 292 -9.71 12.91 -13.85
N LEU A 293 -8.54 13.34 -13.41
CA LEU A 293 -8.26 14.73 -13.04
C LEU A 293 -6.81 15.10 -13.31
N SER A 294 -6.58 16.40 -13.51
CA SER A 294 -5.26 17.00 -13.51
C SER A 294 -5.39 18.43 -12.99
N TYR A 295 -4.40 18.90 -12.25
CA TYR A 295 -4.34 20.29 -11.82
C TYR A 295 -2.91 20.77 -11.62
N ASN A 296 -2.67 22.02 -11.99
CA ASN A 296 -1.39 22.69 -11.85
C ASN A 296 -1.64 24.12 -11.37
N CYS A 297 -0.97 24.51 -10.29
CA CYS A 297 -0.97 25.87 -9.78
C CYS A 297 0.44 26.45 -9.82
N SER A 298 0.52 27.75 -10.12
CA SER A 298 1.76 28.52 -10.16
C SER A 298 1.60 29.85 -9.43
N ILE A 299 2.71 30.35 -8.89
CA ILE A 299 2.78 31.71 -8.34
C ILE A 299 2.74 32.69 -9.51
N VAL A 300 1.92 33.72 -9.37
CA VAL A 300 1.80 34.79 -10.35
C VAL A 300 2.90 35.81 -10.09
N HIS A 301 3.80 36.04 -11.05
CA HIS A 301 4.88 37.02 -10.90
C HIS A 301 4.57 38.34 -11.62
N ASP A 302 3.79 38.32 -12.69
CA ASP A 302 3.37 39.52 -13.43
C ASP A 302 1.85 39.55 -13.64
N ALA A 303 1.26 40.75 -13.59
CA ALA A 303 -0.18 40.93 -13.81
C ALA A 303 -0.68 40.42 -15.17
N SER A 304 0.21 40.33 -16.17
CA SER A 304 -0.10 39.79 -17.50
C SER A 304 -0.34 38.27 -17.53
N GLU A 305 0.06 37.55 -16.49
CA GLU A 305 -0.24 36.11 -16.34
C GLU A 305 -1.69 35.84 -15.94
N LEU A 306 -2.40 36.87 -15.46
CA LEU A 306 -3.81 36.82 -15.11
C LEU A 306 -4.69 37.04 -16.35
N THR A 307 -5.79 36.32 -16.41
CA THR A 307 -6.71 36.29 -17.56
C THR A 307 -8.11 36.80 -17.20
N ILE A 308 -8.52 36.63 -15.95
CA ILE A 308 -9.86 36.99 -15.48
C ILE A 308 -9.83 38.33 -14.73
N LEU A 309 -9.02 38.40 -13.68
CA LEU A 309 -8.97 39.56 -12.78
C LEU A 309 -8.66 40.91 -13.48
N PRO A 310 -7.78 41.00 -14.49
CA PRO A 310 -7.51 42.26 -15.20
C PRO A 310 -8.72 42.84 -15.93
N ARG A 311 -9.73 42.00 -16.25
CA ARG A 311 -10.95 42.41 -16.95
C ARG A 311 -12.07 42.84 -16.00
N LYS A 312 -11.82 42.95 -14.68
CA LYS A 312 -12.82 43.31 -13.65
C LYS A 312 -13.72 44.49 -14.02
N GLY A 313 -13.19 45.50 -14.72
CA GLY A 313 -13.97 46.67 -15.18
C GLY A 313 -15.10 46.36 -16.18
N GLN A 314 -15.15 45.15 -16.74
CA GLN A 314 -16.16 44.65 -17.69
C GLN A 314 -17.23 43.77 -17.00
N PHE A 315 -17.14 43.61 -15.68
CA PHE A 315 -18.07 42.77 -14.91
C PHE A 315 -19.08 43.64 -14.17
N HIS A 316 -20.27 43.08 -13.94
CA HIS A 316 -21.33 43.75 -13.17
C HIS A 316 -21.55 43.05 -11.83
N ALA A 317 -21.84 43.82 -10.78
CA ALA A 317 -22.16 43.25 -9.47
C ALA A 317 -23.54 42.57 -9.48
N VAL A 318 -23.60 41.26 -9.21
CA VAL A 318 -24.83 40.45 -9.23
C VAL A 318 -25.38 40.20 -7.83
N ASN A 319 -24.53 39.83 -6.88
CA ASN A 319 -24.89 39.63 -5.49
C ASN A 319 -24.01 40.50 -4.58
N ASN A 320 -24.65 41.20 -3.65
CA ASN A 320 -23.98 42.06 -2.67
C ASN A 320 -24.32 41.55 -1.27
N ASP A 321 -23.77 40.39 -0.92
CA ASP A 321 -23.87 39.84 0.43
C ASP A 321 -23.04 40.69 1.42
N THR A 322 -23.25 40.49 2.71
CA THR A 322 -22.40 41.06 3.76
C THR A 322 -21.01 40.43 3.76
N ALA A 323 -20.89 39.15 3.40
CA ALA A 323 -19.62 38.41 3.42
C ALA A 323 -18.74 38.63 2.17
N PHE A 324 -19.32 38.78 0.99
CA PHE A 324 -18.59 39.00 -0.27
C PHE A 324 -19.47 39.70 -1.32
N THR A 325 -18.82 40.28 -2.33
CA THR A 325 -19.46 40.84 -3.53
C THR A 325 -19.12 39.97 -4.74
N ARG A 326 -20.15 39.51 -5.46
CA ARG A 326 -20.00 38.74 -6.70
C ARG A 326 -20.17 39.62 -7.93
N LEU A 327 -19.21 39.52 -8.85
CA LEU A 327 -19.21 40.14 -10.17
C LEU A 327 -19.32 39.05 -11.24
N GLU A 328 -20.16 39.25 -12.26
CA GLU A 328 -20.33 38.29 -13.36
C GLU A 328 -20.12 38.95 -14.72
N SER A 329 -19.59 38.16 -15.67
CA SER A 329 -19.37 38.58 -17.06
C SER A 329 -20.67 38.43 -17.86
N GLY A 330 -21.21 39.54 -18.39
CA GLY A 330 -22.37 39.59 -19.29
C GLY A 330 -23.77 39.40 -18.65
N LEU A 331 -24.81 39.79 -19.40
CA LEU A 331 -26.22 39.49 -19.10
C LEU A 331 -26.61 38.15 -19.76
N ALA A 332 -27.08 37.19 -18.97
CA ALA A 332 -27.81 35.96 -19.29
C ALA A 332 -28.02 35.59 -20.79
N PRO A 333 -27.80 34.30 -21.18
CA PRO A 333 -28.16 33.16 -20.34
C PRO A 333 -27.06 32.50 -19.51
N ASP A 334 -25.78 32.61 -19.82
CA ASP A 334 -24.75 31.81 -19.13
C ASP A 334 -23.46 32.60 -18.88
N PRO A 335 -23.22 33.11 -17.66
CA PRO A 335 -21.92 33.70 -17.32
C PRO A 335 -20.88 32.58 -17.21
N THR A 336 -19.88 32.60 -18.10
CA THR A 336 -18.76 31.66 -18.13
C THR A 336 -17.67 31.99 -17.11
N GLU A 337 -17.70 33.20 -16.54
CA GLU A 337 -16.64 33.73 -15.67
C GLU A 337 -17.24 34.65 -14.61
N TRP A 338 -16.66 34.63 -13.42
CA TRP A 338 -17.08 35.48 -12.32
C TRP A 338 -15.92 35.81 -11.40
N ILE A 339 -16.05 36.90 -10.64
CA ILE A 339 -15.07 37.39 -9.66
C ILE A 339 -15.80 37.61 -8.34
N ASP A 340 -15.31 37.03 -7.26
CA ASP A 340 -15.78 37.34 -5.92
C ASP A 340 -14.71 38.18 -5.21
N VAL A 341 -15.19 39.21 -4.52
CA VAL A 341 -14.38 40.19 -3.81
C VAL A 341 -14.83 40.24 -2.36
N TYR A 342 -13.88 40.15 -1.44
CA TYR A 342 -14.16 40.23 -0.02
C TYR A 342 -12.95 40.74 0.76
N ASN A 343 -13.19 41.12 2.01
CA ASN A 343 -12.13 41.35 2.97
C ASN A 343 -12.21 40.38 4.14
N THR A 344 -11.10 40.20 4.81
CA THR A 344 -11.04 39.32 5.96
C THR A 344 -9.87 39.76 6.85
N THR A 345 -10.02 39.56 8.16
CA THR A 345 -9.05 40.05 9.15
C THR A 345 -8.66 38.94 10.08
N MET A 346 -7.38 38.93 10.48
CA MET A 346 -6.87 38.08 11.54
C MET A 346 -5.78 38.84 12.30
N LYS A 347 -6.04 39.14 13.58
CA LYS A 347 -5.13 39.88 14.46
C LYS A 347 -4.69 41.20 13.81
N ASN A 348 -3.41 41.30 13.47
CA ASN A 348 -2.77 42.47 12.91
C ASN A 348 -2.73 42.52 11.39
N LEU A 349 -3.33 41.56 10.71
CA LEU A 349 -3.37 41.49 9.26
C LEU A 349 -4.81 41.63 8.77
N LEU A 350 -5.01 42.51 7.81
CA LEU A 350 -6.23 42.61 7.00
C LEU A 350 -5.86 42.23 5.58
N ALA A 351 -6.67 41.36 4.97
CA ALA A 351 -6.50 40.92 3.60
C ALA A 351 -7.72 41.35 2.79
N TYR A 352 -7.47 42.03 1.68
CA TYR A 352 -8.42 42.24 0.61
C TYR A 352 -8.14 41.20 -0.46
N VAL A 353 -9.15 40.40 -0.81
CA VAL A 353 -8.99 39.26 -1.72
C VAL A 353 -9.91 39.43 -2.90
N GLU A 354 -9.34 39.26 -4.09
CA GLU A 354 -10.11 39.08 -5.32
C GLU A 354 -9.80 37.68 -5.84
N PHE A 355 -10.83 36.89 -6.14
CA PHE A 355 -10.64 35.62 -6.82
C PHE A 355 -11.55 35.50 -8.03
N GLY A 356 -10.95 35.14 -9.16
CA GLY A 356 -11.61 34.97 -10.45
C GLY A 356 -11.69 33.49 -10.81
N LYS A 357 -12.84 33.06 -11.34
CA LYS A 357 -13.05 31.67 -11.77
C LYS A 357 -13.62 31.66 -13.19
N SER A 358 -13.03 30.83 -14.05
CA SER A 358 -13.64 30.44 -15.33
C SER A 358 -14.31 29.08 -15.20
N GLY A 359 -15.51 28.96 -15.74
CA GLY A 359 -16.30 27.73 -15.77
C GLY A 359 -17.80 28.00 -15.71
N ASN A 360 -18.58 27.15 -16.40
CA ASN A 360 -20.04 27.22 -16.37
C ASN A 360 -20.55 26.93 -14.94
N THR A 361 -21.31 27.88 -14.39
CA THR A 361 -21.85 27.83 -13.02
C THR A 361 -23.05 26.90 -12.88
N THR A 362 -23.61 26.41 -13.98
CA THR A 362 -24.75 25.50 -13.94
C THR A 362 -24.29 24.07 -13.63
N ARG A 363 -24.75 23.55 -12.47
CA ARG A 363 -24.55 22.15 -12.04
C ARG A 363 -24.90 21.11 -13.13
N ASP A 364 -25.76 21.48 -14.08
CA ASP A 364 -26.24 20.58 -15.13
C ASP A 364 -25.30 20.47 -16.35
N SER A 365 -24.53 21.51 -16.69
CA SER A 365 -23.66 21.51 -17.89
C SER A 365 -22.23 21.01 -17.61
N TYR A 366 -21.76 21.12 -16.36
CA TYR A 366 -20.40 20.73 -15.99
C TYR A 366 -20.09 19.28 -16.32
N LEU A 367 -21.05 18.38 -16.04
CA LEU A 367 -20.86 16.95 -16.25
C LEU A 367 -20.74 16.59 -17.73
N ASP A 368 -21.12 17.49 -18.65
CA ASP A 368 -21.27 17.25 -20.08
C ASP A 368 -20.05 17.59 -20.95
N VAL A 369 -19.01 18.20 -20.38
CA VAL A 369 -17.81 18.61 -21.13
C VAL A 369 -16.65 17.65 -20.87
N ASP A 370 -16.13 17.03 -21.92
CA ASP A 370 -14.85 16.34 -21.86
C ASP A 370 -13.72 17.36 -22.00
N ARG A 371 -12.77 17.34 -21.06
CA ARG A 371 -11.67 18.33 -20.97
C ARG A 371 -10.31 17.73 -21.28
N PHE A 372 -10.26 16.44 -21.58
CA PHE A 372 -9.04 15.75 -21.96
C PHE A 372 -9.11 15.40 -23.44
N ALA A 373 -8.05 15.68 -24.18
CA ALA A 373 -7.85 15.15 -25.52
C ALA A 373 -7.45 13.66 -25.44
N GLU A 374 -7.46 12.98 -26.59
CA GLU A 374 -7.04 11.56 -26.70
C GLU A 374 -5.59 11.34 -26.24
N ASP A 375 -4.73 12.34 -26.37
CA ASP A 375 -3.33 12.31 -25.93
C ASP A 375 -3.14 12.66 -24.44
N GLY A 376 -4.23 12.93 -23.71
CA GLY A 376 -4.22 13.32 -22.30
C GLY A 376 -3.98 14.82 -22.05
N THR A 377 -3.83 15.64 -23.10
CA THR A 377 -3.69 17.10 -22.93
C THR A 377 -5.02 17.74 -22.55
N ILE A 378 -4.94 18.83 -21.77
CA ILE A 378 -6.13 19.57 -21.34
C ILE A 378 -6.58 20.50 -22.46
N THR A 379 -7.81 20.34 -22.94
CA THR A 379 -8.37 21.14 -24.06
C THR A 379 -9.10 22.40 -23.59
N ASP A 380 -9.76 22.35 -22.43
CA ASP A 380 -10.52 23.46 -21.83
C ASP A 380 -10.28 23.51 -20.32
N PRO A 381 -9.13 24.07 -19.87
CA PRO A 381 -8.79 24.10 -18.45
C PRO A 381 -9.69 25.09 -17.72
N GLN A 382 -10.19 24.69 -16.56
CA GLN A 382 -10.77 25.66 -15.64
C GLN A 382 -9.69 26.46 -14.97
N ILE A 383 -9.86 27.79 -14.94
CA ILE A 383 -8.89 28.71 -14.38
C ILE A 383 -9.44 29.23 -13.06
N LEU A 384 -8.62 29.16 -12.00
CA LEU A 384 -8.84 29.84 -10.73
C LEU A 384 -7.67 30.80 -10.51
N GLU A 385 -7.97 32.09 -10.33
CA GLU A 385 -7.01 33.14 -10.04
C GLU A 385 -7.32 33.72 -8.68
N ILE A 386 -6.32 33.86 -7.81
CA ILE A 386 -6.48 34.42 -6.47
C ILE A 386 -5.40 35.48 -6.29
N VAL A 387 -5.81 36.69 -5.92
CA VAL A 387 -4.89 37.77 -5.55
C VAL A 387 -5.25 38.31 -4.18
N VAL A 388 -4.22 38.49 -3.35
CA VAL A 388 -4.36 38.96 -1.98
C VAL A 388 -3.51 40.22 -1.78
N TRP A 389 -4.18 41.32 -1.42
CA TRP A 389 -3.54 42.53 -0.92
C TRP A 389 -3.58 42.52 0.60
N GLN A 390 -2.40 42.48 1.22
CA GLN A 390 -2.27 42.40 2.67
C GLN A 390 -1.94 43.76 3.27
N MET A 391 -2.52 44.02 4.43
CA MET A 391 -2.41 45.30 5.12
C MET A 391 -2.08 45.04 6.57
N LEU A 392 -1.06 45.75 7.06
CA LEU A 392 -0.72 45.75 8.48
C LEU A 392 -1.64 46.73 9.18
N VAL A 393 -2.43 46.26 10.14
CA VAL A 393 -3.38 47.08 10.89
C VAL A 393 -3.00 47.18 12.36
N ARG A 394 -3.27 48.34 12.96
CA ARG A 394 -2.97 48.57 14.39
C ARG A 394 -4.09 48.01 15.27
N GLU A 395 -3.93 46.78 15.74
CA GLU A 395 -4.85 46.16 16.69
C GLU A 395 -4.66 46.77 18.11
N PRO A 396 -5.74 46.99 18.89
CA PRO A 396 -5.63 47.54 20.26
C PRO A 396 -4.70 46.75 21.18
N SER A 397 -4.68 45.42 21.06
CA SER A 397 -3.81 44.48 21.78
C SER A 397 -2.32 44.68 21.47
N MET A 398 -1.99 45.31 20.33
CA MET A 398 -0.63 45.46 19.85
C MET A 398 -0.07 46.88 19.99
N ARG A 399 -0.74 47.80 20.69
CA ARG A 399 -0.26 49.19 20.82
C ARG A 399 1.16 49.29 21.40
N ALA A 400 1.56 48.33 22.23
CA ALA A 400 2.88 48.27 22.86
C ALA A 400 3.94 47.51 22.03
N VAL A 401 3.57 46.89 20.90
CA VAL A 401 4.49 46.11 20.07
C VAL A 401 5.26 47.06 19.12
N PRO A 402 6.60 47.07 19.17
CA PRO A 402 7.42 47.83 18.22
C PRO A 402 7.21 47.34 16.77
N LEU A 403 7.03 48.26 15.82
CA LEU A 403 6.76 47.92 14.40
C LEU A 403 7.96 47.29 13.70
N ASP A 404 9.18 47.58 14.16
CA ASP A 404 10.44 46.99 13.69
C ASP A 404 10.54 45.48 13.95
N MET A 405 9.68 44.92 14.80
CA MET A 405 9.59 43.47 14.99
C MET A 405 8.86 42.75 13.85
N PHE A 406 8.20 43.49 12.96
CA PHE A 406 7.46 42.93 11.84
C PHE A 406 8.36 42.87 10.60
N ASN A 407 8.37 41.72 9.91
CA ASN A 407 9.05 41.56 8.64
C ASN A 407 8.12 41.99 7.50
N HIS A 408 8.49 43.10 6.86
CA HIS A 408 7.74 43.72 5.77
C HIS A 408 7.98 43.06 4.40
N GLY A 409 8.91 42.09 4.31
CA GLY A 409 9.24 41.43 3.06
C GLY A 409 8.12 40.54 2.51
N ILE A 410 7.87 40.67 1.20
CA ILE A 410 7.08 39.73 0.40
C ILE A 410 8.04 39.05 -0.58
N ALA A 411 8.12 37.73 -0.50
CA ALA A 411 8.75 36.91 -1.52
C ALA A 411 7.78 36.75 -2.70
N ASP A 412 8.30 36.93 -3.92
CA ASP A 412 7.54 36.76 -5.17
C ASP A 412 6.25 37.60 -5.26
N PRO A 413 6.36 38.95 -5.19
CA PRO A 413 5.21 39.83 -5.39
C PRO A 413 4.79 39.89 -6.86
N ILE A 414 3.52 40.19 -7.12
CA ILE A 414 3.02 40.43 -8.49
C ILE A 414 3.47 41.81 -8.98
N ALA A 415 4.22 41.85 -10.08
CA ALA A 415 4.61 43.07 -10.77
C ALA A 415 3.45 43.62 -11.63
N GLY A 416 3.37 44.94 -11.75
CA GLY A 416 2.43 45.62 -12.65
C GLY A 416 0.97 45.65 -12.18
N LEU A 417 0.66 45.06 -11.03
CA LEU A 417 -0.70 45.08 -10.47
C LEU A 417 -0.93 46.33 -9.60
N GLY A 418 -2.09 46.96 -9.77
CA GLY A 418 -2.48 48.12 -8.98
C GLY A 418 -2.77 47.77 -7.51
N SER A 419 -3.06 48.81 -6.72
CA SER A 419 -3.46 48.67 -5.32
C SER A 419 -4.90 49.17 -5.11
N PRO A 420 -5.71 48.47 -4.27
CA PRO A 420 -7.02 48.94 -3.85
C PRO A 420 -6.94 50.18 -2.95
N ILE A 421 -5.75 50.51 -2.43
CA ILE A 421 -5.49 51.66 -1.56
C ILE A 421 -4.42 52.55 -2.18
N THR A 422 -4.68 53.87 -2.19
CA THR A 422 -3.72 54.90 -2.63
C THR A 422 -2.66 55.20 -1.56
N GLU A 423 -1.58 55.88 -1.93
CA GLU A 423 -0.55 56.34 -0.97
C GLU A 423 -1.14 57.20 0.16
N SER A 424 -2.23 57.94 -0.12
CA SER A 424 -2.98 58.72 0.87
C SER A 424 -3.87 57.88 1.80
N LYS A 425 -3.78 56.55 1.74
CA LYS A 425 -4.59 55.60 2.52
C LYS A 425 -6.09 55.76 2.28
N HIS A 426 -6.46 56.08 1.05
CA HIS A 426 -7.84 56.15 0.59
C HIS A 426 -8.12 55.01 -0.39
N ALA A 427 -9.39 54.64 -0.52
CA ALA A 427 -9.80 53.66 -1.52
C ALA A 427 -9.47 54.19 -2.92
N ASN A 428 -8.88 53.33 -3.76
CA ASN A 428 -8.54 53.70 -5.13
C ASN A 428 -9.74 53.47 -6.05
N GLU A 429 -10.49 54.54 -6.30
CA GLU A 429 -11.70 54.55 -7.15
C GLU A 429 -11.47 53.92 -8.53
N THR A 430 -10.31 54.17 -9.16
CA THR A 430 -10.00 53.63 -10.49
C THR A 430 -9.78 52.12 -10.46
N PHE A 431 -9.19 51.61 -9.38
CA PHE A 431 -8.98 50.17 -9.19
C PHE A 431 -10.29 49.44 -8.88
N LEU A 432 -11.20 50.09 -8.15
CA LEU A 432 -12.49 49.54 -7.74
C LEU A 432 -13.58 49.72 -8.79
N ALA A 433 -13.28 50.33 -9.94
CA ALA A 433 -14.22 50.57 -11.01
C ALA A 433 -14.73 49.24 -11.59
N ILE A 434 -16.05 49.12 -11.68
CA ILE A 434 -16.77 47.99 -12.30
C ILE A 434 -17.82 48.55 -13.27
N GLU A 435 -18.37 47.68 -14.12
CA GLU A 435 -19.38 48.12 -15.06
C GLU A 435 -20.72 48.39 -14.33
N PRO A 436 -21.23 49.63 -14.36
CA PRO A 436 -22.41 49.99 -13.59
C PRO A 436 -23.66 49.30 -14.15
N LYS A 437 -24.52 48.80 -13.27
CA LYS A 437 -25.87 48.38 -13.67
C LYS A 437 -26.71 49.61 -14.05
N PRO A 438 -27.62 49.51 -15.03
CA PRO A 438 -28.56 50.57 -15.31
C PRO A 438 -29.40 50.85 -14.04
N ASN A 439 -29.39 52.12 -13.59
CA ASN A 439 -30.12 52.65 -12.42
C ASN A 439 -29.53 52.40 -11.01
N GLN A 440 -28.23 52.05 -10.87
CA GLN A 440 -27.56 51.99 -9.56
C GLN A 440 -26.67 53.21 -9.27
N GLU A 441 -26.35 53.42 -7.99
CA GLU A 441 -25.47 54.50 -7.51
C GLU A 441 -24.11 54.51 -8.24
N LYS A 442 -23.50 55.70 -8.36
CA LYS A 442 -22.19 55.88 -9.00
C LYS A 442 -21.03 55.26 -8.20
N ALA A 443 -21.21 55.00 -6.91
CA ALA A 443 -20.15 54.46 -6.05
C ALA A 443 -20.03 52.94 -6.22
N SER A 444 -18.81 52.45 -6.44
CA SER A 444 -18.57 51.02 -6.59
C SER A 444 -18.93 50.27 -5.30
N PRO A 445 -19.72 49.16 -5.36
CA PRO A 445 -20.09 48.37 -4.19
C PRO A 445 -18.87 47.75 -3.50
N LEU A 446 -17.71 47.70 -4.16
CA LEU A 446 -16.47 47.17 -3.62
C LEU A 446 -15.89 48.05 -2.49
N HIS A 447 -16.28 49.33 -2.38
CA HIS A 447 -15.82 50.23 -1.32
C HIS A 447 -16.08 49.71 0.09
N ARG A 448 -17.17 48.94 0.26
CA ARG A 448 -17.56 48.41 1.58
C ARG A 448 -16.53 47.44 2.17
N HIS A 449 -15.68 46.85 1.32
CA HIS A 449 -14.67 45.86 1.70
C HIS A 449 -13.34 46.49 2.11
N LEU A 450 -13.25 47.82 2.20
CA LEU A 450 -12.04 48.52 2.64
C LEU A 450 -12.32 49.29 3.94
N ASP A 451 -11.88 48.74 5.08
CA ASP A 451 -11.86 49.46 6.37
C ASP A 451 -10.51 50.18 6.55
N LEU A 452 -10.44 51.43 6.10
CA LEU A 452 -9.22 52.24 5.99
C LEU A 452 -8.65 52.88 7.28
N PRO A 453 -9.40 53.15 8.37
CA PRO A 453 -8.94 54.03 9.45
C PRO A 453 -7.85 53.41 10.36
N LYS A 454 -7.51 52.12 10.18
CA LYS A 454 -6.53 51.40 11.02
C LYS A 454 -5.29 50.91 10.27
N THR A 455 -5.18 51.20 8.98
CA THR A 455 -4.10 50.70 8.12
C THR A 455 -2.79 51.45 8.35
N ILE A 456 -1.76 50.71 8.77
CA ILE A 456 -0.40 51.20 8.94
C ILE A 456 0.30 51.21 7.59
N GLU A 457 0.28 50.07 6.90
CA GLU A 457 1.04 49.80 5.69
C GLU A 457 0.31 48.78 4.80
N VAL A 458 0.52 48.88 3.49
CA VAL A 458 -0.02 47.96 2.48
C VAL A 458 1.16 47.27 1.81
N ALA A 459 1.16 45.94 1.83
CA ALA A 459 2.19 45.12 1.19
C ALA A 459 1.97 45.04 -0.32
N SER A 460 3.03 44.68 -1.05
CA SER A 460 2.88 44.24 -2.45
C SER A 460 1.95 43.02 -2.54
N PRO A 461 1.11 42.93 -3.59
CA PRO A 461 0.17 41.82 -3.75
C PRO A 461 0.89 40.51 -4.03
N ILE A 462 0.27 39.43 -3.57
CA ILE A 462 0.65 38.04 -3.88
C ILE A 462 -0.49 37.37 -4.63
N GLY A 463 -0.19 36.36 -5.45
CA GLY A 463 -1.24 35.63 -6.15
C GLY A 463 -0.82 34.28 -6.70
N VAL A 464 -1.84 33.49 -6.98
CA VAL A 464 -1.74 32.13 -7.49
C VAL A 464 -2.74 31.95 -8.62
N ARG A 465 -2.30 31.27 -9.67
CA ARG A 465 -3.15 30.85 -10.78
C ARG A 465 -3.12 29.33 -10.88
N CYS A 466 -4.29 28.73 -10.89
CA CYS A 466 -4.49 27.30 -11.04
C CYS A 466 -5.24 26.98 -12.32
N GLN A 467 -4.80 25.92 -12.98
CA GLN A 467 -5.50 25.27 -14.09
C GLN A 467 -5.91 23.89 -13.64
N SER A 468 -7.16 23.51 -13.89
CA SER A 468 -7.69 22.22 -13.47
C SER A 468 -8.65 21.64 -14.50
N ALA A 469 -8.57 20.33 -14.72
CA ALA A 469 -9.48 19.57 -15.56
C ALA A 469 -9.94 18.31 -14.82
N SER A 470 -11.16 17.86 -15.11
CA SER A 470 -11.67 16.60 -14.57
C SER A 470 -12.78 16.03 -15.42
N THR A 471 -12.85 14.71 -15.49
CA THR A 471 -13.92 13.98 -16.17
C THR A 471 -14.23 12.70 -15.39
N LEU A 472 -15.52 12.43 -15.17
CA LEU A 472 -15.98 11.19 -14.54
C LEU A 472 -16.22 10.13 -15.60
N GLY A 473 -15.79 8.90 -15.34
CA GLY A 473 -15.93 7.83 -16.31
C GLY A 473 -15.33 6.51 -15.87
N SER A 474 -15.35 5.54 -16.77
CA SER A 474 -14.81 4.20 -16.55
C SER A 474 -13.53 4.02 -17.34
N ALA A 475 -12.49 3.49 -16.69
CA ALA A 475 -11.26 3.08 -17.35
C ALA A 475 -10.88 1.67 -16.94
N ARG A 476 -10.06 1.02 -17.75
CA ARG A 476 -9.42 -0.24 -17.40
C ARG A 476 -8.16 0.07 -16.61
N VAL A 477 -8.08 -0.42 -15.38
CA VAL A 477 -6.92 -0.23 -14.50
C VAL A 477 -6.10 -1.50 -14.37
N ASP A 478 -4.79 -1.33 -14.36
CA ASP A 478 -3.83 -2.36 -14.03
C ASP A 478 -3.06 -1.93 -12.75
N PRO A 479 -3.28 -2.62 -11.62
CA PRO A 479 -2.58 -2.29 -10.39
C PRO A 479 -1.10 -2.66 -10.47
N SER A 480 -0.67 -3.60 -11.34
CA SER A 480 0.72 -4.06 -11.35
C SER A 480 1.71 -2.95 -11.71
N ASP A 481 1.35 -2.06 -12.62
CA ASP A 481 2.12 -0.87 -13.02
C ASP A 481 1.42 0.45 -12.62
N SER A 482 0.36 0.36 -11.81
CA SER A 482 -0.48 1.49 -11.40
C SER A 482 -0.94 2.34 -12.59
N SER A 483 -1.30 1.71 -13.71
CA SER A 483 -1.71 2.39 -14.94
C SER A 483 -3.20 2.28 -15.25
N PHE A 484 -3.72 3.21 -16.05
CA PHE A 484 -5.07 3.12 -16.62
C PHE A 484 -5.08 3.31 -18.13
N HIS A 485 -6.05 2.66 -18.78
CA HIS A 485 -6.26 2.67 -20.24
C HIS A 485 -7.75 2.73 -20.59
N ASP A 486 -8.05 2.98 -21.86
CA ASP A 486 -9.41 2.89 -22.41
C ASP A 486 -10.44 3.70 -21.60
N PHE A 487 -10.06 4.93 -21.20
CA PHE A 487 -10.97 5.79 -20.45
C PHE A 487 -12.18 6.15 -21.33
N THR A 488 -13.37 5.90 -20.80
CA THR A 488 -14.64 6.22 -21.42
C THR A 488 -15.44 7.08 -20.45
N ARG A 489 -15.88 8.25 -20.92
CA ARG A 489 -16.72 9.13 -20.10
C ARG A 489 -18.04 8.42 -19.78
N VAL A 490 -18.35 8.33 -18.50
CA VAL A 490 -19.60 7.76 -17.98
C VAL A 490 -20.06 8.70 -16.87
N PRO A 491 -21.08 9.55 -17.13
CA PRO A 491 -21.58 10.45 -16.10
C PRO A 491 -22.15 9.65 -14.93
N PRO A 492 -22.06 10.17 -13.70
CA PRO A 492 -22.64 9.50 -12.54
C PRO A 492 -24.15 9.36 -12.73
N GLU A 493 -24.71 8.20 -12.39
CA GLU A 493 -26.16 8.06 -12.34
C GLU A 493 -26.73 9.08 -11.33
N PRO A 494 -27.79 9.84 -11.68
CA PRO A 494 -28.38 10.80 -10.76
C PRO A 494 -28.84 10.06 -9.50
N GLY A 495 -28.17 10.31 -8.38
CA GLY A 495 -28.57 9.73 -7.10
C GLY A 495 -30.04 10.07 -6.83
N THR A 496 -30.84 9.06 -6.53
CA THR A 496 -32.24 9.17 -6.08
C THR A 496 -32.34 9.63 -4.62
N TYR A 497 -31.40 10.46 -4.16
CA TYR A 497 -31.42 11.01 -2.81
C TYR A 497 -32.19 12.33 -2.81
N SER A 498 -33.48 12.23 -2.49
CA SER A 498 -34.35 13.37 -2.21
C SER A 498 -34.46 13.57 -0.70
N PHE A 499 -33.76 14.57 -0.16
CA PHE A 499 -34.06 15.10 1.17
C PHE A 499 -34.89 16.38 0.97
N GLY A 500 -36.21 16.24 1.04
CA GLY A 500 -37.13 17.24 0.48
C GLY A 500 -37.07 17.28 -1.05
N ASN A 501 -37.86 18.16 -1.67
CA ASN A 501 -38.01 18.26 -3.14
C ASN A 501 -36.73 18.71 -3.91
N ARG A 502 -35.52 18.58 -3.34
CA ARG A 502 -34.25 18.94 -4.00
C ARG A 502 -33.42 17.67 -4.25
N ARG A 503 -33.12 17.38 -5.53
CA ARG A 503 -32.12 16.38 -5.91
C ARG A 503 -30.74 16.99 -5.66
N HIS A 504 -29.94 16.40 -4.79
CA HIS A 504 -28.54 16.80 -4.60
C HIS A 504 -27.68 16.04 -5.62
N ARG A 505 -27.10 16.76 -6.59
CA ARG A 505 -26.03 16.23 -7.47
C ARG A 505 -24.68 16.48 -6.81
N THR A 506 -23.74 15.55 -7.00
CA THR A 506 -22.33 15.71 -6.60
C THR A 506 -21.77 16.98 -7.19
N GLU A 507 -21.07 17.76 -6.37
CA GLU A 507 -20.42 18.97 -6.83
C GLU A 507 -19.22 18.63 -7.71
N PRO A 508 -18.98 19.41 -8.76
CA PRO A 508 -17.88 19.14 -9.64
C PRO A 508 -16.52 19.45 -8.99
N PHE A 509 -15.50 18.71 -9.39
CA PHE A 509 -14.11 19.04 -9.04
C PHE A 509 -13.77 20.48 -9.46
N GLY A 510 -13.00 21.18 -8.64
CA GLY A 510 -12.71 22.60 -8.77
C GLY A 510 -13.77 23.52 -8.14
N TYR A 511 -14.90 22.98 -7.63
CA TYR A 511 -15.86 23.73 -6.82
C TYR A 511 -15.42 23.83 -5.35
N GLY A 512 -14.87 22.76 -4.77
CA GLY A 512 -14.40 22.74 -3.39
C GLY A 512 -13.38 23.85 -3.07
N PRO A 513 -12.34 24.08 -3.89
CA PRO A 513 -11.38 25.16 -3.63
C PRO A 513 -12.03 26.53 -3.55
N VAL A 514 -13.01 26.79 -4.42
CA VAL A 514 -13.79 28.03 -4.39
C VAL A 514 -14.57 28.17 -3.09
N ASP A 515 -15.21 27.10 -2.64
CA ASP A 515 -16.01 27.13 -1.42
C ASP A 515 -15.15 27.22 -0.15
N PHE A 516 -13.97 26.59 -0.14
CA PHE A 516 -13.04 26.64 1.00
C PHE A 516 -12.35 28.00 1.14
N LEU A 517 -12.05 28.65 0.01
CA LEU A 517 -11.30 29.90 -0.07
C LEU A 517 -12.19 31.14 -0.08
N ARG A 518 -13.50 31.02 0.10
CA ARG A 518 -14.45 32.14 0.10
C ARG A 518 -15.20 32.20 1.43
N PRO A 519 -15.45 33.40 2.01
CA PRO A 519 -16.23 33.52 3.22
C PRO A 519 -17.70 33.16 2.98
N THR A 520 -18.28 32.47 3.96
CA THR A 520 -19.73 32.22 4.06
C THR A 520 -20.23 32.79 5.39
N ASP A 521 -21.54 32.92 5.56
CA ASP A 521 -22.13 33.39 6.82
C ASP A 521 -21.66 32.58 8.04
N ASP A 522 -21.49 31.26 7.86
CA ASP A 522 -20.97 30.35 8.89
C ASP A 522 -19.44 30.39 9.03
N ARG A 523 -18.73 30.93 8.04
CA ARG A 523 -17.24 30.93 7.95
C ARG A 523 -16.72 32.32 7.54
N PRO A 524 -16.90 33.37 8.36
CA PRO A 524 -16.51 34.74 7.98
C PRO A 524 -14.99 34.98 8.03
N HIS A 525 -14.21 34.15 8.73
CA HIS A 525 -12.79 34.36 8.99
C HIS A 525 -11.87 33.51 8.09
N VAL A 526 -12.08 33.52 6.78
CA VAL A 526 -11.32 32.67 5.83
C VAL A 526 -9.81 32.94 5.84
N PHE A 527 -9.36 34.16 6.15
CA PHE A 527 -7.91 34.41 6.28
C PHE A 527 -7.27 33.57 7.37
N HIS A 528 -7.99 33.34 8.47
CA HIS A 528 -7.52 32.46 9.51
C HIS A 528 -7.42 31.02 9.02
N SER A 529 -8.41 30.55 8.25
CA SER A 529 -8.40 29.20 7.68
C SER A 529 -7.29 29.01 6.65
N LEU A 530 -7.00 30.02 5.83
CA LEU A 530 -5.85 30.08 4.91
C LEU A 530 -4.51 29.94 5.66
N LEU A 531 -4.37 30.59 6.80
CA LEU A 531 -3.16 30.51 7.62
C LEU A 531 -3.07 29.13 8.29
N GLN A 532 -4.17 28.57 8.77
CA GLN A 532 -4.21 27.25 9.42
C GLN A 532 -3.94 26.10 8.45
N SER A 533 -4.42 26.18 7.20
CA SER A 533 -4.26 25.11 6.20
C SER A 533 -2.80 24.80 5.88
N VAL A 534 -1.91 25.78 6.08
CA VAL A 534 -0.45 25.66 5.92
C VAL A 534 0.30 25.64 7.26
N ASN A 535 -0.42 25.40 8.36
CA ASN A 535 0.13 25.38 9.72
C ASN A 535 0.89 26.68 10.10
N SER A 536 0.47 27.82 9.54
CA SER A 536 1.05 29.15 9.79
C SER A 536 0.36 29.82 10.99
N TYR A 537 0.75 29.41 12.19
CA TYR A 537 0.25 30.00 13.45
C TYR A 537 0.93 31.33 13.78
N PRO A 538 0.32 32.18 14.65
CA PRO A 538 0.98 33.39 15.15
C PRO A 538 2.34 33.05 15.77
N GLN A 539 3.42 33.57 15.19
CA GLN A 539 4.78 33.18 15.61
C GLN A 539 5.24 33.83 16.92
N ARG A 540 4.55 34.88 17.39
CA ARG A 540 4.94 35.60 18.60
C ARG A 540 3.76 35.78 19.55
N VAL A 541 4.01 35.44 20.81
CA VAL A 541 3.10 35.64 21.94
C VAL A 541 3.81 36.54 22.95
N LEU A 542 3.20 37.67 23.26
CA LEU A 542 3.59 38.58 24.33
C LEU A 542 2.55 38.50 25.46
N GLU A 543 2.89 38.96 26.65
CA GLU A 543 2.03 38.85 27.85
C GLU A 543 0.60 39.41 27.63
N ASN A 544 0.41 40.35 26.71
CA ASN A 544 -0.87 41.00 26.41
C ASN A 544 -1.48 40.62 25.04
N GLY A 545 -0.91 39.68 24.28
CA GLY A 545 -1.49 39.24 23.00
C GLY A 545 -0.56 38.46 22.07
N SER A 546 -1.15 37.87 21.03
CA SER A 546 -0.45 37.13 19.96
C SER A 546 -0.54 37.89 18.64
N PHE A 547 0.53 37.89 17.85
CA PHE A 547 0.56 38.57 16.55
C PHE A 547 1.38 37.81 15.50
N TYR A 548 1.12 38.12 14.23
CA TYR A 548 1.94 37.68 13.11
C TYR A 548 3.09 38.67 12.90
N ASN A 549 4.30 38.14 12.80
CA ASN A 549 5.54 38.90 12.61
C ASN A 549 5.98 39.00 11.15
N HIS A 550 5.20 38.50 10.19
CA HIS A 550 5.46 38.62 8.76
C HIS A 550 4.14 38.56 7.99
N TYR A 551 4.15 39.01 6.74
CA TYR A 551 3.04 38.81 5.81
C TYR A 551 2.93 37.34 5.37
N PHE A 552 1.74 36.92 4.97
CA PHE A 552 1.52 35.65 4.28
C PHE A 552 2.25 35.67 2.94
N GLN A 553 2.93 34.58 2.58
CA GLN A 553 3.82 34.54 1.41
C GLN A 553 3.15 33.85 0.21
N SER A 554 3.62 34.14 -1.01
CA SER A 554 3.11 33.53 -2.25
C SER A 554 3.19 32.00 -2.24
N SER A 555 4.28 31.43 -1.71
CA SER A 555 4.44 29.98 -1.56
C SER A 555 3.44 29.35 -0.58
N GLN A 556 3.06 30.07 0.48
CA GLN A 556 2.04 29.63 1.42
C GLN A 556 0.65 29.67 0.78
N LEU A 557 0.36 30.71 -0.02
CA LEU A 557 -0.88 30.76 -0.80
C LEU A 557 -0.96 29.61 -1.82
N LEU A 558 0.15 29.31 -2.51
CA LEU A 558 0.22 28.19 -3.44
C LEU A 558 -0.08 26.86 -2.74
N SER A 559 0.61 26.56 -1.64
CA SER A 559 0.42 25.31 -0.89
C SER A 559 -1.00 25.18 -0.34
N SER A 560 -1.59 26.26 0.19
CA SER A 560 -2.98 26.27 0.66
C SER A 560 -3.98 25.99 -0.47
N THR A 561 -3.76 26.57 -1.66
CA THR A 561 -4.64 26.39 -2.82
C THR A 561 -4.50 24.99 -3.43
N MET A 562 -3.27 24.49 -3.58
CA MET A 562 -3.00 23.11 -4.03
C MET A 562 -3.64 22.08 -3.10
N ARG A 563 -3.53 22.31 -1.78
CA ARG A 563 -4.22 21.49 -0.77
C ARG A 563 -5.73 21.54 -0.93
N ALA A 564 -6.30 22.69 -1.24
CA ALA A 564 -7.74 22.80 -1.47
C ALA A 564 -8.21 21.92 -2.64
N TYR A 565 -7.44 21.89 -3.74
CA TYR A 565 -7.68 20.98 -4.87
C TYR A 565 -7.51 19.51 -4.49
N ALA A 566 -6.44 19.15 -3.78
CA ALA A 566 -6.23 17.79 -3.32
C ALA A 566 -7.39 17.29 -2.44
N VAL A 567 -7.82 18.10 -1.48
CA VAL A 567 -8.96 17.78 -0.61
C VAL A 567 -10.26 17.68 -1.40
N ASP A 568 -10.47 18.55 -2.40
CA ASP A 568 -11.64 18.48 -3.26
C ASP A 568 -11.69 17.19 -4.09
N ALA A 569 -10.55 16.73 -4.63
CA ALA A 569 -10.48 15.43 -5.30
C ALA A 569 -10.89 14.28 -4.36
N LEU A 570 -10.41 14.28 -3.12
CA LEU A 570 -10.81 13.29 -2.09
C LEU A 570 -12.28 13.45 -1.70
N GLN A 571 -12.81 14.67 -1.66
CA GLN A 571 -14.21 14.93 -1.33
C GLN A 571 -15.14 14.44 -2.45
N VAL A 572 -14.79 14.70 -3.71
CA VAL A 572 -15.56 14.28 -4.89
C VAL A 572 -15.57 12.75 -5.02
N MET A 573 -14.45 12.09 -4.73
CA MET A 573 -14.34 10.63 -4.87
C MET A 573 -14.69 9.81 -3.63
N TYR A 574 -14.39 10.32 -2.43
CA TYR A 574 -14.44 9.55 -1.17
C TYR A 574 -15.20 10.26 -0.04
N ASP A 575 -15.85 11.39 -0.31
CA ASP A 575 -16.58 12.17 0.68
C ASP A 575 -15.71 12.66 1.88
N GLY A 576 -14.39 12.76 1.66
CA GLY A 576 -13.43 13.12 2.72
C GLY A 576 -13.37 12.10 3.86
N ILE A 577 -13.87 10.89 3.66
CA ILE A 577 -13.83 9.78 4.62
C ILE A 577 -12.61 8.90 4.32
N TYR A 578 -11.82 8.61 5.36
CA TYR A 578 -10.66 7.72 5.26
C TYR A 578 -10.93 6.29 5.75
N THR A 579 -12.13 6.01 6.29
CA THR A 579 -12.52 4.72 6.86
C THR A 579 -13.62 4.01 6.06
N PHE A 580 -13.71 2.69 6.19
CA PHE A 580 -14.64 1.86 5.42
C PHE A 580 -16.01 1.63 6.07
N ASP A 581 -16.26 2.18 7.27
CA ASP A 581 -17.39 1.80 8.15
C ASP A 581 -18.78 2.12 7.59
N ASN A 582 -18.90 3.11 6.69
CA ASN A 582 -20.19 3.58 6.12
C ASN A 582 -20.29 3.36 4.61
N THR A 583 -19.59 2.35 4.08
CA THR A 583 -19.41 2.18 2.63
C THR A 583 -20.45 1.29 1.98
N ARG A 584 -20.86 1.64 0.74
CA ARG A 584 -21.75 0.78 -0.07
C ARG A 584 -20.96 0.06 -1.14
N VAL A 585 -21.29 -1.22 -1.30
CA VAL A 585 -20.80 -2.08 -2.37
C VAL A 585 -21.54 -1.71 -3.65
N GLY A 586 -20.84 -1.31 -4.71
CA GLY A 586 -21.47 -1.13 -6.00
C GLY A 586 -21.88 -2.48 -6.61
N GLU A 587 -23.17 -2.73 -6.79
CA GLU A 587 -23.70 -4.01 -7.31
C GLU A 587 -23.27 -4.30 -8.77
N ASN A 588 -23.03 -3.25 -9.57
CA ASN A 588 -22.58 -3.34 -10.96
C ASN A 588 -21.07 -3.14 -11.15
N LEU A 589 -20.34 -2.90 -10.06
CA LEU A 589 -18.90 -2.76 -10.12
C LEU A 589 -18.34 -4.18 -10.04
N THR A 590 -18.11 -4.77 -11.21
CA THR A 590 -17.40 -6.05 -11.36
C THR A 590 -15.93 -5.84 -11.03
N ALA A 591 -15.65 -5.59 -9.74
CA ALA A 591 -14.31 -5.64 -9.19
C ALA A 591 -13.70 -6.96 -9.63
N SER A 592 -12.57 -6.89 -10.32
CA SER A 592 -11.55 -7.91 -10.50
C SER A 592 -11.93 -9.36 -10.14
N ARG A 593 -11.61 -10.30 -11.05
CA ARG A 593 -11.59 -11.73 -10.69
C ARG A 593 -10.75 -11.92 -9.42
N PRO A 594 -11.24 -12.68 -8.41
CA PRO A 594 -10.44 -13.00 -7.24
C PRO A 594 -9.13 -13.65 -7.71
N GLY A 595 -8.01 -13.05 -7.33
CA GLY A 595 -6.67 -13.53 -7.62
C GLY A 595 -5.86 -13.64 -6.35
N LYS A 596 -4.93 -14.59 -6.29
CA LYS A 596 -3.95 -14.65 -5.21
C LYS A 596 -2.64 -14.03 -5.67
N VAL A 597 -2.09 -13.22 -4.80
CA VAL A 597 -0.88 -12.43 -5.05
C VAL A 597 0.21 -12.90 -4.09
N LEU A 598 1.43 -13.12 -4.59
CA LEU A 598 2.56 -13.49 -3.74
C LEU A 598 3.25 -12.21 -3.23
N GLY A 599 3.44 -12.10 -1.92
CA GLY A 599 4.18 -10.98 -1.31
C GLY A 599 5.03 -11.42 -0.10
N PRO A 600 5.70 -10.46 0.56
CA PRO A 600 6.54 -10.72 1.72
C PRO A 600 5.70 -11.13 2.92
N GLY A 601 6.12 -12.19 3.61
CA GLY A 601 5.57 -12.60 4.90
C GLY A 601 6.30 -11.97 6.09
N ASP A 602 5.90 -12.35 7.30
CA ASP A 602 6.41 -11.78 8.55
C ASP A 602 7.91 -12.02 8.81
N VAL A 603 8.49 -13.02 8.16
CA VAL A 603 9.89 -13.40 8.37
C VAL A 603 10.77 -12.85 7.25
N PRO A 604 11.87 -12.13 7.57
CA PRO A 604 12.79 -11.67 6.56
C PRO A 604 13.42 -12.82 5.74
N PRO A 605 13.46 -12.70 4.40
CA PRO A 605 13.89 -13.80 3.52
C PRO A 605 15.38 -14.16 3.60
N HIS A 606 16.21 -13.28 4.17
CA HIS A 606 17.64 -13.53 4.32
C HIS A 606 17.95 -14.67 5.30
N ALA A 607 17.12 -14.87 6.33
CA ALA A 607 17.33 -15.93 7.31
C ALA A 607 17.23 -17.36 6.69
N PRO A 608 16.15 -17.73 5.96
CA PRO A 608 16.10 -19.01 5.26
C PRO A 608 17.17 -19.12 4.15
N ALA A 609 17.51 -18.02 3.46
CA ALA A 609 18.54 -18.04 2.40
C ALA A 609 19.93 -18.47 2.92
N VAL A 610 20.35 -17.96 4.09
CA VAL A 610 21.62 -18.35 4.72
C VAL A 610 21.63 -19.84 5.08
N LEU A 611 20.53 -20.35 5.63
CA LEU A 611 20.42 -21.76 6.00
C LEU A 611 20.43 -22.68 4.77
N PHE A 612 19.78 -22.31 3.67
CA PHE A 612 19.90 -23.01 2.39
C PHE A 612 21.33 -22.98 1.85
N GLY A 613 22.03 -21.85 1.99
CA GLY A 613 23.45 -21.73 1.64
C GLY A 613 24.33 -22.73 2.40
N VAL A 614 24.18 -22.81 3.72
CA VAL A 614 24.93 -23.79 4.56
C VAL A 614 24.63 -25.23 4.12
N TRP A 615 23.35 -25.55 3.87
CA TRP A 615 22.94 -26.87 3.42
C TRP A 615 23.51 -27.22 2.04
N ALA A 616 23.42 -26.31 1.06
CA ALA A 616 23.90 -26.54 -0.29
C ALA A 616 25.43 -26.70 -0.33
N VAL A 617 26.17 -25.81 0.33
CA VAL A 617 27.64 -25.89 0.43
C VAL A 617 28.07 -27.19 1.12
N GLY A 618 27.38 -27.58 2.20
CA GLY A 618 27.62 -28.85 2.90
C GLY A 618 27.40 -30.06 2.00
N CYS A 619 26.27 -30.11 1.29
CA CYS A 619 25.96 -31.20 0.35
C CYS A 619 26.96 -31.30 -0.80
N VAL A 620 27.33 -30.17 -1.41
CA VAL A 620 28.29 -30.13 -2.52
C VAL A 620 29.68 -30.57 -2.06
N SER A 621 30.15 -30.04 -0.93
CA SER A 621 31.49 -30.36 -0.40
C SER A 621 31.61 -31.86 -0.11
N LEU A 622 30.61 -32.42 0.59
CA LEU A 622 30.60 -33.85 0.91
C LEU A 622 30.37 -34.73 -0.34
N GLY A 623 29.51 -34.30 -1.26
CA GLY A 623 29.23 -35.01 -2.51
C GLY A 623 30.44 -35.10 -3.44
N VAL A 624 31.20 -34.02 -3.59
CA VAL A 624 32.42 -33.98 -4.41
C VAL A 624 33.54 -34.82 -3.79
N TRP A 625 33.79 -34.69 -2.49
CA TRP A 625 34.89 -35.39 -1.82
C TRP A 625 34.65 -36.88 -1.58
N TYR A 626 33.42 -37.26 -1.25
CA TYR A 626 33.09 -38.62 -0.80
C TYR A 626 32.06 -39.33 -1.69
N GLY A 627 31.18 -38.61 -2.38
CA GLY A 627 30.07 -39.20 -3.15
C GLY A 627 30.52 -40.10 -4.31
N PHE A 628 31.65 -39.78 -4.97
CA PHE A 628 32.19 -40.53 -6.11
C PHE A 628 33.16 -41.66 -5.71
N ARG A 629 33.43 -41.85 -4.41
CA ARG A 629 34.34 -42.90 -3.93
C ARG A 629 33.72 -44.30 -4.05
N LEU A 630 34.60 -45.29 -4.16
CA LEU A 630 34.27 -46.72 -4.16
C LEU A 630 33.83 -47.15 -2.75
N ARG A 631 32.74 -47.93 -2.64
CA ARG A 631 32.20 -48.40 -1.34
C ARG A 631 31.57 -49.80 -1.40
N TRP A 632 31.45 -50.46 -0.25
CA TRP A 632 30.96 -51.84 -0.11
C TRP A 632 29.43 -51.98 -0.11
N ALA A 633 28.72 -50.93 0.27
CA ALA A 633 27.27 -50.93 0.36
C ALA A 633 26.70 -49.63 -0.19
N GLU A 634 25.47 -49.71 -0.69
CA GLU A 634 24.77 -48.56 -1.23
C GLU A 634 24.31 -47.61 -0.13
N THR A 635 23.88 -48.17 1.01
CA THR A 635 23.43 -47.49 2.24
C THR A 635 23.88 -48.30 3.46
N LEU A 636 23.80 -47.71 4.66
CA LEU A 636 23.98 -48.43 5.93
C LEU A 636 22.66 -49.10 6.36
N ASP A 637 22.15 -50.03 5.55
CA ASP A 637 20.98 -50.85 5.89
C ASP A 637 21.36 -52.00 6.84
N GLY A 638 20.39 -52.77 7.33
CA GLY A 638 20.65 -53.85 8.30
C GLY A 638 21.70 -54.87 7.84
N TYR A 639 21.88 -55.03 6.52
CA TYR A 639 22.90 -55.90 5.94
C TYR A 639 24.28 -55.20 5.84
N GLY A 640 24.33 -53.91 5.49
CA GLY A 640 25.53 -53.09 5.58
C GLY A 640 26.05 -52.93 7.01
N PHE A 641 25.15 -52.77 7.98
CA PHE A 641 25.47 -52.67 9.41
C PHE A 641 26.24 -53.91 9.90
N LEU A 642 25.78 -55.11 9.57
CA LEU A 642 26.46 -56.36 9.95
C LEU A 642 27.86 -56.45 9.34
N ARG A 643 28.07 -55.94 8.13
CA ARG A 643 29.39 -55.91 7.47
C ARG A 643 30.38 -54.97 8.17
N PHE A 644 29.92 -53.79 8.59
CA PHE A 644 30.75 -52.85 9.35
C PHE A 644 31.00 -53.33 10.81
N ASP A 645 30.02 -53.98 11.45
CA ASP A 645 30.18 -54.59 12.78
C ASP A 645 31.22 -55.73 12.75
N MET A 646 31.21 -56.55 11.69
CA MET A 646 32.20 -57.62 11.51
C MET A 646 33.62 -57.07 11.29
N SER A 647 33.79 -55.97 10.54
CA SER A 647 35.11 -55.35 10.38
C SER A 647 35.63 -54.71 11.67
N LEU A 648 34.74 -54.20 12.53
CA LEU A 648 35.11 -53.63 13.83
C LEU A 648 35.58 -54.69 14.84
N ARG A 649 35.08 -55.92 14.73
CA ARG A 649 35.45 -57.04 15.63
C ARG A 649 36.69 -57.82 15.19
N GLY A 650 37.12 -57.68 13.94
CA GLY A 650 38.25 -58.40 13.36
C GLY A 650 39.57 -57.62 13.32
N GLY A 651 39.61 -56.39 13.83
CA GLY A 651 40.80 -55.52 13.87
C GLY A 651 41.40 -55.32 15.24
#